data_AF-A0A1Y1XII5-F1
#
_entry.id   AF-A0A1Y1XII5-F1
#
_cell.length_a   1.000
_cell.length_b   1.000
_cell.length_c   1.000
_cell.angle_alpha   90.00
_cell.angle_beta   90.00
_cell.angle_gamma   90.00
#
_symmetry.space_group_name_H-M   'P 1'
#
loop_
_entity.id
_entity.type
_entity.pdbx_description
1 polymer ?
#
loop_
_entity_poly.entity_id
_entity_poly.type
_entity_poly.pdbx_seq_one_letter_code
_entity_poly.pdbx_strand_id
1 'polypeptide(L)'
;MSFTQEYQLIDNPSIVKKPPQLKKQKIIKYSLLVLTIVSLGIASFSILKKENEILVEEKIIIKDNEGEKILIKAKPRLDKYGVDLNVNVLDGIYTMGFNNDVEAKVEDWKLYTPPCPYLQPVKHADNDINPVCEKSSLQIANFEKNNGKDLPYVMPLNTISNQLEKWKEWEKKNETILYGNQSVKELVENKYHPFDYGYTGENTENITDKKYYNNVINSRMDEVPDPRRRRLFSFILFNAEYDLLDLYLSEYYDIIDYFVIYESNTTFSGNPKPLYFTRTLLETDRYDKFKDKLIPLPVKIIVDEDNGRGKGFPKEHLARRTVIEKGLRSVHARHGDLFMHGDLDEMPKAHVLSRLKKCGGWEHLQAGIGGGPKSFKNGNVDSYFINPNMNVTVNGKGEYNVDYSRNYSISFLSWFHEYSFNIIQNSKVGTVAHPNLSIFDARRSLGQLNERKNYNKRDSVSSYSDPLLDPNFDIYQGYTYTDNTNDLKKGKGYIGEYLRFDTSKVPELKGKKKATIWNSGWHLSSFLPTIDQFYNKISSYSHFQSYGKKSEETIKKDIINRIKNHQYIYGSKKKYNSVNSTFPLSYENGYEYNFNYDYWNERITSKNNDIGFKKYINDMKREIPTQVWKHPICYSFMIDRDYGIDKKLWWQVIPKEDWKTVKFEELDSEIIDQLVSPNYPESLKKQMLKYLNI
;
A
#
# COMPACT_ATOMS: atom_id res chain seq x y z
N MET A 1 1.24 30.92 -37.68
CA MET A 1 0.20 31.81 -37.13
C MET A 1 0.02 31.45 -35.66
N SER A 2 0.41 32.38 -34.79
CA SER A 2 0.43 32.25 -33.34
C SER A 2 -0.96 32.58 -32.78
N PHE A 3 -1.61 31.61 -32.13
CA PHE A 3 -2.73 31.87 -31.25
C PHE A 3 -2.34 31.43 -29.84
N THR A 4 -1.89 32.41 -29.05
CA THR A 4 -1.85 32.36 -27.59
C THR A 4 -3.29 32.36 -27.08
N GLN A 5 -3.70 31.29 -26.43
CA GLN A 5 -4.99 31.19 -25.76
C GLN A 5 -4.80 31.54 -24.29
N GLU A 6 -5.32 32.70 -23.88
CA GLU A 6 -5.38 33.13 -22.49
C GLU A 6 -6.35 32.23 -21.72
N TYR A 7 -5.87 31.62 -20.64
CA TYR A 7 -6.72 30.93 -19.67
C TYR A 7 -7.28 31.97 -18.71
N GLN A 8 -8.61 32.15 -18.71
CA GLN A 8 -9.30 32.89 -17.66
C GLN A 8 -9.32 32.05 -16.38
N LEU A 9 -8.61 32.55 -15.37
CA LEU A 9 -8.71 32.13 -13.98
C LEU A 9 -10.14 32.37 -13.48
N ILE A 10 -10.88 31.31 -13.14
CA ILE A 10 -12.05 31.44 -12.26
C ILE A 10 -11.52 31.40 -10.84
N ASP A 11 -11.05 32.56 -10.38
CA ASP A 11 -10.98 32.94 -8.98
C ASP A 11 -10.90 34.48 -8.95
N ASN A 12 -12.05 35.13 -8.83
CA ASN A 12 -12.12 36.56 -8.54
C ASN A 12 -12.35 36.75 -7.03
N PRO A 13 -11.33 37.14 -6.25
CA PRO A 13 -11.44 37.34 -4.81
C PRO A 13 -12.04 38.73 -4.53
N SER A 14 -13.32 38.91 -4.81
CA SER A 14 -14.04 40.13 -4.40
C SER A 14 -15.55 39.96 -4.31
N ILE A 15 -16.04 38.85 -3.74
CA ILE A 15 -17.42 38.75 -3.23
C ILE A 15 -17.40 38.01 -1.89
N VAL A 16 -17.25 38.75 -0.80
CA VAL A 16 -17.55 38.27 0.56
C VAL A 16 -19.06 38.13 0.69
N LYS A 17 -19.59 36.90 0.60
CA LYS A 17 -20.92 36.58 1.15
C LYS A 17 -20.74 35.98 2.54
N LYS A 18 -21.11 36.77 3.55
CA LYS A 18 -21.28 36.32 4.94
C LYS A 18 -22.13 35.04 4.99
N PRO A 19 -21.85 34.09 5.90
CA PRO A 19 -22.72 32.94 6.12
C PRO A 19 -24.11 33.41 6.56
N PRO A 20 -25.21 32.77 6.10
CA PRO A 20 -26.54 33.17 6.49
C PRO A 20 -26.74 32.89 7.98
N GLN A 21 -27.08 33.94 8.73
CA GLN A 21 -27.55 33.84 10.11
C GLN A 21 -28.82 32.95 10.16
N LEU A 22 -28.75 31.87 10.92
CA LEU A 22 -29.91 31.07 11.32
C LEU A 22 -30.91 31.96 12.07
N LYS A 23 -31.97 32.39 11.39
CA LYS A 23 -33.13 33.00 12.03
C LYS A 23 -33.88 31.91 12.80
N LYS A 24 -33.96 32.06 14.13
CA LYS A 24 -34.86 31.31 15.00
C LYS A 24 -36.30 31.41 14.46
N GLN A 25 -36.83 30.31 13.91
CA GLN A 25 -38.27 30.19 13.67
C GLN A 25 -38.96 29.75 14.96
N LYS A 26 -39.98 30.52 15.35
CA LYS A 26 -40.87 30.25 16.47
C LYS A 26 -41.65 28.96 16.22
N ILE A 27 -41.53 28.01 17.14
CA ILE A 27 -42.43 26.85 17.24
C ILE A 27 -43.79 27.37 17.74
N ILE A 28 -44.80 27.36 16.87
CA ILE A 28 -46.20 27.57 17.26
C ILE A 28 -46.76 26.18 17.62
N LYS A 29 -47.10 25.99 18.90
CA LYS A 29 -47.85 24.82 19.37
C LYS A 29 -49.29 24.93 18.84
N TYR A 30 -49.73 23.93 18.08
CA TYR A 30 -51.16 23.65 17.91
C TYR A 30 -51.51 22.40 18.69
N SER A 31 -52.28 22.61 19.76
CA SER A 31 -53.10 21.60 20.41
C SER A 31 -54.49 21.63 19.77
N LEU A 32 -54.95 20.53 19.17
CA LEU A 32 -56.35 20.10 19.33
C LEU A 32 -56.58 18.70 18.77
N LEU A 33 -57.35 17.98 19.58
CA LEU A 33 -57.78 16.59 19.58
C LEU A 33 -58.98 16.39 18.64
N VAL A 34 -59.04 15.30 17.85
CA VAL A 34 -60.28 14.52 17.58
C VAL A 34 -59.92 13.09 17.13
N LEU A 35 -60.44 12.11 17.85
CA LEU A 35 -60.53 10.68 17.54
C LEU A 35 -61.61 10.40 16.48
N THR A 36 -61.38 9.48 15.53
CA THR A 36 -62.34 8.38 15.26
C THR A 36 -61.72 7.26 14.42
N ILE A 37 -62.15 6.05 14.75
CA ILE A 37 -61.73 4.71 14.32
C ILE A 37 -62.41 4.32 13.00
N VAL A 38 -61.67 3.72 12.05
CA VAL A 38 -62.18 2.61 11.20
C VAL A 38 -61.04 1.62 10.93
N SER A 39 -61.31 0.37 11.27
CA SER A 39 -60.50 -0.84 11.19
C SER A 39 -60.76 -1.64 9.91
N LEU A 40 -59.77 -2.49 9.55
CA LEU A 40 -59.84 -3.79 8.83
C LEU A 40 -59.27 -3.88 7.39
N GLY A 41 -58.39 -4.88 7.21
CA GLY A 41 -57.85 -5.39 5.95
C GLY A 41 -56.37 -5.80 6.05
N ILE A 42 -55.99 -6.69 6.97
CA ILE A 42 -55.66 -8.13 6.73
C ILE A 42 -54.50 -8.37 5.74
N ALA A 43 -53.40 -8.85 6.34
CA ALA A 43 -52.53 -9.96 5.93
C ALA A 43 -51.48 -9.81 4.81
N SER A 44 -50.23 -10.02 5.24
CA SER A 44 -49.25 -10.94 4.65
C SER A 44 -48.59 -10.56 3.33
N PHE A 45 -47.39 -9.98 3.42
CA PHE A 45 -46.25 -10.46 2.62
C PHE A 45 -44.94 -10.01 3.29
N SER A 46 -44.48 -10.80 4.25
CA SER A 46 -43.10 -10.78 4.74
C SER A 46 -42.21 -11.49 3.72
N ILE A 47 -41.82 -10.78 2.66
CA ILE A 47 -40.61 -11.11 1.90
C ILE A 47 -39.48 -10.25 2.48
N LEU A 48 -38.57 -10.93 3.15
CA LEU A 48 -37.19 -10.48 3.38
C LEU A 48 -36.53 -10.28 2.02
N LYS A 49 -36.75 -9.11 1.42
CA LYS A 49 -35.95 -8.64 0.31
C LYS A 49 -34.74 -7.95 0.95
N LYS A 50 -33.64 -8.69 1.04
CA LYS A 50 -32.32 -8.14 1.32
C LYS A 50 -31.92 -7.36 0.07
N GLU A 51 -32.51 -6.17 -0.10
CA GLU A 51 -32.17 -5.26 -1.18
C GLU A 51 -30.77 -4.72 -0.87
N ASN A 52 -29.79 -5.26 -1.58
CA ASN A 52 -28.62 -4.49 -1.98
C ASN A 52 -29.17 -3.32 -2.84
N GLU A 53 -29.66 -2.26 -2.20
CA GLU A 53 -29.88 -1.00 -2.88
C GLU A 53 -28.50 -0.50 -3.33
N ILE A 54 -28.25 -0.65 -4.62
CA ILE A 54 -27.17 0.01 -5.35
C ILE A 54 -27.45 1.51 -5.21
N LEU A 55 -26.74 2.15 -4.29
CA LEU A 55 -26.85 3.57 -3.98
C LEU A 55 -26.13 4.39 -5.06
N VAL A 56 -26.71 4.46 -6.26
CA VAL A 56 -26.27 5.40 -7.31
C VAL A 56 -27.27 6.54 -7.36
N GLU A 57 -26.88 7.71 -6.81
CA GLU A 57 -27.52 8.99 -7.12
C GLU A 57 -27.58 9.16 -8.65
N GLU A 58 -28.56 9.90 -9.19
CA GLU A 58 -28.71 10.18 -10.64
C GLU A 58 -27.34 10.33 -11.33
N LYS A 59 -27.07 9.53 -12.37
CA LYS A 59 -25.81 9.61 -13.12
C LYS A 59 -25.69 11.00 -13.74
N ILE A 60 -24.84 11.84 -13.16
CA ILE A 60 -24.55 13.16 -13.73
C ILE A 60 -23.53 12.97 -14.85
N ILE A 61 -23.97 13.22 -16.09
CA ILE A 61 -23.13 13.17 -17.28
C ILE A 61 -22.88 14.60 -17.76
N ILE A 62 -21.62 14.92 -18.02
CA ILE A 62 -21.22 16.18 -18.65
C ILE A 62 -20.50 15.90 -19.96
N LYS A 63 -20.51 16.86 -20.87
CA LYS A 63 -19.78 16.80 -22.13
C LYS A 63 -18.85 17.99 -22.22
N ASP A 64 -17.58 17.73 -22.45
CA ASP A 64 -16.56 18.76 -22.68
C ASP A 64 -15.71 18.43 -23.92
N ASN A 65 -14.64 19.20 -24.13
CA ASN A 65 -13.75 19.04 -25.29
C ASN A 65 -13.01 17.68 -25.30
N GLU A 66 -12.95 16.97 -24.17
CA GLU A 66 -12.32 15.66 -24.03
C GLU A 66 -13.31 14.50 -24.14
N GLY A 67 -14.61 14.79 -24.31
CA GLY A 67 -15.67 13.80 -24.49
C GLY A 67 -16.73 13.82 -23.39
N GLU A 68 -17.52 12.75 -23.33
CA GLU A 68 -18.53 12.55 -22.29
C GLU A 68 -17.88 11.99 -21.02
N LYS A 69 -18.23 12.58 -19.88
CA LYS A 69 -17.72 12.23 -18.55
C LYS A 69 -18.88 11.94 -17.62
N ILE A 70 -18.70 10.94 -16.76
CA ILE A 70 -19.64 10.55 -15.72
C ILE A 70 -19.09 10.96 -14.35
N LEU A 71 -19.95 11.50 -13.49
CA LEU A 71 -19.63 11.76 -12.10
C LEU A 71 -19.75 10.46 -11.29
N ILE A 72 -18.65 10.04 -10.68
CA ILE A 72 -18.62 8.92 -9.73
C ILE A 72 -18.59 9.49 -8.33
N LYS A 73 -19.65 9.21 -7.55
CA LYS A 73 -19.83 9.67 -6.17
C LYS A 73 -20.38 8.54 -5.33
N ALA A 74 -19.92 8.42 -4.09
CA ALA A 74 -20.38 7.38 -3.18
C ALA A 74 -21.01 7.95 -1.90
N LYS A 75 -21.84 7.14 -1.25
CA LYS A 75 -22.31 7.41 0.11
C LYS A 75 -21.25 6.97 1.14
N PRO A 76 -21.26 7.54 2.36
CA PRO A 76 -20.39 7.08 3.46
C PRO A 76 -20.48 5.57 3.66
N ARG A 77 -19.32 4.94 3.88
CA ARG A 77 -19.20 3.50 4.11
C ARG A 77 -18.33 3.26 5.34
N LEU A 78 -18.95 3.35 6.50
CA LEU A 78 -18.27 3.17 7.78
C LEU A 78 -17.89 1.69 7.98
N ASP A 79 -16.64 1.47 8.36
CA ASP A 79 -16.17 0.18 8.81
C ASP A 79 -16.65 -0.12 10.26
N LYS A 80 -16.28 -1.28 10.79
CA LYS A 80 -16.67 -1.69 12.15
C LYS A 80 -16.05 -0.84 13.26
N TYR A 81 -15.01 -0.05 12.97
CA TYR A 81 -14.34 0.84 13.91
C TYR A 81 -14.82 2.29 13.83
N GLY A 82 -15.49 2.67 12.73
CA GLY A 82 -16.03 4.01 12.49
C GLY A 82 -15.24 4.85 11.47
N VAL A 83 -14.30 4.26 10.73
CA VAL A 83 -13.59 4.91 9.62
C VAL A 83 -14.49 4.91 8.39
N ASP A 84 -14.67 6.06 7.74
CA ASP A 84 -15.37 6.14 6.46
C ASP A 84 -14.46 5.71 5.30
N LEU A 85 -14.70 4.51 4.80
CA LEU A 85 -13.92 3.92 3.73
C LEU A 85 -14.16 4.58 2.37
N ASN A 86 -15.18 5.43 2.24
CA ASN A 86 -15.49 6.19 1.03
C ASN A 86 -15.13 7.68 1.15
N VAL A 87 -14.38 8.08 2.18
CA VAL A 87 -14.08 9.50 2.50
C VAL A 87 -13.56 10.32 1.30
N ASN A 88 -12.80 9.72 0.39
CA ASN A 88 -12.21 10.44 -0.77
C ASN A 88 -13.11 10.48 -2.01
N VAL A 89 -14.33 9.93 -1.96
CA VAL A 89 -15.28 9.88 -3.09
C VAL A 89 -16.65 10.46 -2.76
N LEU A 90 -16.80 11.06 -1.58
CA LEU A 90 -18.06 11.68 -1.13
C LEU A 90 -18.42 12.92 -1.96
N ASP A 91 -17.42 13.72 -2.36
CA ASP A 91 -17.63 14.93 -3.17
C ASP A 91 -17.82 14.63 -4.67
N GLY A 92 -17.55 13.38 -5.06
CA GLY A 92 -17.60 12.93 -6.43
C GLY A 92 -16.38 13.32 -7.28
N ILE A 93 -16.16 12.58 -8.36
CA ILE A 93 -15.10 12.85 -9.34
C ILE A 93 -15.56 12.49 -10.75
N TYR A 94 -15.30 13.38 -11.71
CA TYR A 94 -15.58 13.13 -13.11
C TYR A 94 -14.53 12.22 -13.75
N THR A 95 -15.00 11.24 -14.51
CA THR A 95 -14.17 10.30 -15.25
C THR A 95 -14.79 9.94 -16.59
N MET A 96 -13.98 9.45 -17.52
CA MET A 96 -14.45 8.98 -18.82
C MET A 96 -15.15 7.61 -18.70
N GLY A 97 -16.06 7.33 -19.63
CA GLY A 97 -16.71 6.02 -19.78
C GLY A 97 -15.77 4.90 -20.26
N PHE A 98 -16.15 3.65 -20.02
CA PHE A 98 -15.43 2.49 -20.56
C PHE A 98 -15.64 2.41 -22.07
N ASN A 99 -14.59 2.11 -22.83
CA ASN A 99 -14.67 2.07 -24.31
C ASN A 99 -15.24 3.37 -24.92
N ASN A 100 -15.03 4.54 -24.28
CA ASN A 100 -15.61 5.84 -24.65
C ASN A 100 -17.15 5.91 -24.56
N ASP A 101 -17.76 5.02 -23.79
CA ASP A 101 -19.19 4.99 -23.51
C ASP A 101 -19.43 5.13 -22.00
N VAL A 102 -20.12 6.20 -21.60
CA VAL A 102 -20.42 6.49 -20.19
C VAL A 102 -21.45 5.53 -19.60
N GLU A 103 -22.22 4.83 -20.44
CA GLU A 103 -23.18 3.80 -20.04
C GLU A 103 -22.57 2.39 -20.00
N ALA A 104 -21.39 2.19 -20.59
CA ALA A 104 -20.73 0.90 -20.56
C ALA A 104 -20.38 0.47 -19.12
N LYS A 105 -20.65 -0.81 -18.84
CA LYS A 105 -20.30 -1.45 -17.57
C LYS A 105 -18.82 -1.81 -17.53
N VAL A 106 -18.30 -1.96 -16.32
CA VAL A 106 -16.91 -2.38 -16.08
C VAL A 106 -16.61 -3.72 -16.78
N GLU A 107 -17.55 -4.67 -16.72
CA GLU A 107 -17.40 -6.03 -17.27
C GLU A 107 -17.49 -6.10 -18.80
N ASP A 108 -17.84 -4.99 -19.46
CA ASP A 108 -17.87 -4.85 -20.91
C ASP A 108 -16.61 -4.14 -21.45
N TRP A 109 -15.72 -3.70 -20.55
CA TRP A 109 -14.44 -3.13 -20.94
C TRP A 109 -13.57 -4.17 -21.65
N LYS A 110 -12.99 -3.80 -22.79
CA LYS A 110 -12.18 -4.71 -23.64
C LYS A 110 -11.03 -5.41 -22.89
N LEU A 111 -10.47 -4.77 -21.87
CA LEU A 111 -9.34 -5.30 -21.09
C LEU A 111 -9.74 -5.84 -19.71
N TYR A 112 -11.05 -5.98 -19.45
CA TYR A 112 -11.55 -6.56 -18.23
C TYR A 112 -11.14 -8.03 -18.12
N THR A 113 -10.62 -8.42 -16.96
CA THR A 113 -10.38 -9.81 -16.61
C THR A 113 -11.33 -10.23 -15.50
N PRO A 114 -12.02 -11.37 -15.61
CA PRO A 114 -12.87 -11.83 -14.53
C PRO A 114 -12.04 -12.18 -13.30
N PRO A 115 -12.54 -11.91 -12.07
CA PRO A 115 -11.88 -12.38 -10.87
C PRO A 115 -11.85 -13.91 -10.86
N CYS A 116 -10.84 -14.48 -10.19
CA CYS A 116 -10.82 -15.92 -9.94
C CYS A 116 -12.10 -16.34 -9.19
N PRO A 117 -12.81 -17.43 -9.56
CA PRO A 117 -14.02 -17.87 -8.85
C PRO A 117 -13.79 -18.11 -7.35
N TYR A 118 -12.57 -18.55 -7.02
CA TYR A 118 -12.11 -18.78 -5.64
C TYR A 118 -11.35 -17.59 -5.05
N LEU A 119 -11.48 -16.38 -5.60
CA LEU A 119 -10.87 -15.20 -5.03
C LEU A 119 -11.42 -14.97 -3.62
N GLN A 120 -10.53 -15.06 -2.63
CA GLN A 120 -10.80 -14.88 -1.22
C GLN A 120 -9.49 -14.54 -0.51
N PRO A 121 -9.53 -13.95 0.70
CA PRO A 121 -8.34 -13.85 1.55
C PRO A 121 -7.61 -15.18 1.67
N VAL A 122 -6.32 -15.18 1.37
CA VAL A 122 -5.49 -16.37 1.57
C VAL A 122 -5.31 -16.64 3.06
N LYS A 123 -5.51 -17.89 3.44
CA LYS A 123 -5.05 -18.40 4.73
C LYS A 123 -3.58 -18.78 4.63
N HIS A 124 -2.73 -17.93 5.22
CA HIS A 124 -1.31 -18.21 5.47
C HIS A 124 -1.14 -19.21 6.61
N ALA A 125 0.04 -19.84 6.70
CA ALA A 125 0.36 -20.67 7.85
C ALA A 125 0.39 -19.81 9.13
N ASP A 126 -0.07 -20.37 10.25
CA ASP A 126 -0.17 -19.63 11.51
C ASP A 126 1.17 -19.01 11.94
N ASN A 127 2.26 -19.75 11.82
CA ASN A 127 3.61 -19.27 12.13
C ASN A 127 4.08 -18.09 11.28
N ASP A 128 3.51 -17.91 10.08
CA ASP A 128 3.89 -16.82 9.16
C ASP A 128 3.20 -15.52 9.53
N ILE A 129 1.97 -15.61 10.04
CA ILE A 129 1.18 -14.45 10.46
C ILE A 129 1.27 -14.17 11.95
N ASN A 130 1.56 -15.18 12.79
CA ASN A 130 1.68 -15.10 14.25
C ASN A 130 3.10 -15.54 14.71
N PRO A 131 4.15 -14.76 14.40
CA PRO A 131 5.52 -15.16 14.74
C PRO A 131 5.78 -15.14 16.24
N VAL A 132 6.53 -16.14 16.74
CA VAL A 132 7.08 -16.14 18.11
C VAL A 132 8.29 -15.20 18.17
N CYS A 133 8.05 -13.94 18.51
CA CYS A 133 9.04 -12.86 18.36
C CYS A 133 10.39 -13.14 19.03
N GLU A 134 10.42 -13.61 20.28
CA GLU A 134 11.67 -13.84 21.05
C GLU A 134 12.61 -14.89 20.41
N LYS A 135 12.07 -15.79 19.60
CA LYS A 135 12.87 -16.80 18.88
C LYS A 135 13.11 -16.40 17.43
N SER A 136 12.35 -15.44 16.90
CA SER A 136 12.35 -15.08 15.50
C SER A 136 13.49 -14.12 15.16
N SER A 137 13.71 -13.91 13.88
CA SER A 137 14.75 -13.02 13.36
C SER A 137 14.27 -12.29 12.11
N LEU A 138 14.96 -11.20 11.76
CA LEU A 138 14.93 -10.61 10.43
C LEU A 138 16.29 -10.78 9.76
N GLN A 139 16.27 -11.20 8.50
CA GLN A 139 17.46 -11.27 7.66
C GLN A 139 17.67 -9.90 7.01
N ILE A 140 18.83 -9.28 7.25
CA ILE A 140 19.19 -7.95 6.71
C ILE A 140 20.30 -8.10 5.68
N ALA A 141 20.12 -7.49 4.50
CA ALA A 141 21.06 -7.62 3.40
C ALA A 141 22.46 -7.12 3.79
N ASN A 142 23.47 -7.96 3.58
CA ASN A 142 24.86 -7.61 3.83
C ASN A 142 25.49 -7.00 2.57
N PHE A 143 25.31 -5.70 2.37
CA PHE A 143 25.93 -4.99 1.24
C PHE A 143 27.45 -4.77 1.42
N GLU A 144 27.98 -4.93 2.63
CA GLU A 144 29.43 -4.86 2.87
C GLU A 144 30.17 -6.04 2.23
N LYS A 145 29.50 -7.20 2.14
CA LYS A 145 30.05 -8.44 1.59
C LYS A 145 29.44 -8.77 0.22
N ASN A 146 30.29 -8.85 -0.82
CA ASN A 146 29.89 -9.22 -2.19
C ASN A 146 28.66 -8.44 -2.73
N ASN A 147 28.50 -7.18 -2.31
CA ASN A 147 27.36 -6.31 -2.62
C ASN A 147 25.99 -6.97 -2.42
N GLY A 148 25.77 -7.68 -1.30
CA GLY A 148 24.48 -8.26 -0.94
C GLY A 148 24.18 -9.63 -1.55
N LYS A 149 25.11 -10.21 -2.32
CA LYS A 149 24.96 -11.55 -2.93
C LYS A 149 25.17 -12.70 -1.95
N ASP A 150 25.88 -12.44 -0.86
CA ASP A 150 26.20 -13.44 0.16
C ASP A 150 25.07 -13.58 1.19
N LEU A 151 25.30 -14.40 2.21
CA LEU A 151 24.37 -14.58 3.33
C LEU A 151 24.11 -13.25 4.06
N PRO A 152 22.87 -13.02 4.51
CA PRO A 152 22.48 -11.79 5.20
C PRO A 152 23.07 -11.74 6.63
N TYR A 153 22.99 -10.57 7.26
CA TYR A 153 23.03 -10.50 8.73
C TYR A 153 21.72 -11.07 9.31
N VAL A 154 21.77 -11.53 10.55
CA VAL A 154 20.61 -12.03 11.30
C VAL A 154 20.38 -11.12 12.49
N MET A 155 19.24 -10.46 12.53
CA MET A 155 18.85 -9.59 13.63
C MET A 155 17.77 -10.31 14.46
N PRO A 156 17.94 -10.49 15.77
CA PRO A 156 16.90 -11.08 16.61
C PRO A 156 15.72 -10.12 16.76
N LEU A 157 14.52 -10.67 16.88
CA LEU A 157 13.31 -9.92 17.20
C LEU A 157 12.94 -10.10 18.67
N ASN A 158 12.09 -9.20 19.18
CA ASN A 158 11.59 -9.25 20.56
C ASN A 158 10.11 -8.92 20.56
N THR A 159 9.39 -9.33 21.61
CA THR A 159 8.03 -8.82 21.85
C THR A 159 8.07 -7.33 22.17
N ILE A 160 7.04 -6.59 21.76
CA ILE A 160 6.94 -5.14 22.06
C ILE A 160 6.87 -4.91 23.58
N SER A 161 6.22 -5.80 24.34
CA SER A 161 6.19 -5.75 25.81
C SER A 161 7.59 -5.79 26.42
N ASN A 162 8.44 -6.73 26.00
CA ASN A 162 9.83 -6.83 26.46
C ASN A 162 10.65 -5.59 26.07
N GLN A 163 10.41 -5.02 24.88
CA GLN A 163 11.06 -3.77 24.48
C GLN A 163 10.67 -2.59 25.39
N LEU A 164 9.39 -2.46 25.74
CA LEU A 164 8.91 -1.43 26.68
C LEU A 164 9.53 -1.58 28.08
N GLU A 165 9.72 -2.80 28.56
CA GLU A 165 10.38 -3.08 29.84
C GLU A 165 11.87 -2.73 29.80
N LYS A 166 12.60 -3.21 28.78
CA LYS A 166 14.01 -2.90 28.61
C LYS A 166 14.26 -1.39 28.41
N TRP A 167 13.33 -0.67 27.80
CA TRP A 167 13.37 0.79 27.68
C TRP A 167 13.41 1.46 29.06
N LYS A 168 12.51 1.09 29.97
CA LYS A 168 12.45 1.64 31.34
C LYS A 168 13.76 1.44 32.11
N GLU A 169 14.42 0.29 31.92
CA GLU A 169 15.72 0.03 32.55
C GLU A 169 16.87 0.78 31.90
N TRP A 170 16.82 0.95 30.57
CA TRP A 170 17.84 1.70 29.84
C TRP A 170 17.76 3.20 30.12
N GLU A 171 16.56 3.77 30.20
CA GLU A 171 16.33 5.20 30.46
C GLU A 171 17.01 5.68 31.76
N LYS A 172 17.05 4.82 32.80
CA LYS A 172 17.73 5.10 34.08
C LYS A 172 19.24 5.33 33.95
N LYS A 173 19.87 4.84 32.88
CA LYS A 173 21.31 4.96 32.64
C LYS A 173 21.72 6.32 32.07
N ASN A 174 20.76 7.11 31.57
CA ASN A 174 20.97 8.44 30.97
C ASN A 174 22.05 8.45 29.86
N GLU A 175 22.07 7.39 29.04
CA GLU A 175 22.97 7.24 27.90
C GLU A 175 22.39 7.94 26.65
N THR A 176 23.24 8.35 25.71
CA THR A 176 22.80 8.91 24.42
C THR A 176 23.35 8.06 23.27
N ILE A 177 22.48 7.67 22.35
CA ILE A 177 22.81 6.88 21.16
C ILE A 177 22.42 7.65 19.89
N LEU A 178 23.28 7.59 18.87
CA LEU A 178 23.04 8.22 17.57
C LEU A 178 23.06 7.17 16.45
N TYR A 179 21.92 6.52 16.22
CA TYR A 179 21.78 5.49 15.17
C TYR A 179 22.05 6.00 13.75
N GLY A 180 21.92 7.31 13.50
CA GLY A 180 22.27 7.94 12.21
C GLY A 180 23.73 7.74 11.80
N ASN A 181 24.64 7.59 12.76
CA ASN A 181 26.07 7.44 12.48
C ASN A 181 26.52 5.98 12.33
N GLN A 182 25.71 5.04 12.83
CA GLN A 182 26.04 3.61 12.86
C GLN A 182 25.90 2.96 11.47
N SER A 183 26.81 2.02 11.20
CA SER A 183 26.75 1.10 10.07
C SER A 183 25.60 0.11 10.22
N VAL A 184 25.21 -0.54 9.11
CA VAL A 184 24.19 -1.61 9.16
C VAL A 184 24.66 -2.76 10.06
N LYS A 185 25.95 -3.10 10.03
CA LYS A 185 26.53 -4.13 10.89
C LYS A 185 26.30 -3.83 12.38
N GLU A 186 26.61 -2.62 12.83
CA GLU A 186 26.42 -2.21 14.22
C GLU A 186 24.95 -2.25 14.66
N LEU A 187 24.04 -1.92 13.73
CA LEU A 187 22.60 -1.86 14.00
C LEU A 187 21.92 -3.22 14.09
N VAL A 188 22.53 -4.27 13.54
CA VAL A 188 21.94 -5.63 13.54
C VAL A 188 22.63 -6.58 14.53
N GLU A 189 23.58 -6.06 15.31
CA GLU A 189 24.21 -6.81 16.39
C GLU A 189 23.17 -7.28 17.41
N ASN A 190 23.39 -8.49 17.95
CA ASN A 190 22.58 -9.05 19.03
C ASN A 190 22.93 -8.37 20.37
N LYS A 191 22.51 -7.11 20.47
CA LYS A 191 22.52 -6.30 21.67
C LYS A 191 21.18 -5.58 21.76
N TYR A 192 20.87 -5.08 22.94
CA TYR A 192 19.69 -4.24 23.07
C TYR A 192 19.92 -2.90 22.37
N HIS A 193 19.07 -2.59 21.39
CA HIS A 193 19.00 -1.29 20.74
C HIS A 193 17.80 -0.54 21.33
N PRO A 194 18.02 0.38 22.29
CA PRO A 194 16.92 1.07 22.96
C PRO A 194 16.05 1.85 22.00
N PHE A 195 14.74 1.61 22.09
CA PHE A 195 13.74 2.29 21.31
C PHE A 195 12.56 2.71 22.18
N ASP A 196 12.28 4.00 22.20
CA ASP A 196 11.14 4.60 22.87
C ASP A 196 9.92 4.62 21.95
N TYR A 197 8.84 3.94 22.36
CA TYR A 197 7.57 4.00 21.64
C TYR A 197 6.75 5.25 21.99
N GLY A 198 7.14 6.02 23.01
CA GLY A 198 6.37 7.13 23.54
C GLY A 198 5.12 6.70 24.32
N TYR A 199 5.02 5.42 24.66
CA TYR A 199 3.83 4.85 25.28
C TYR A 199 3.94 4.74 26.80
N THR A 200 3.01 5.36 27.51
CA THR A 200 2.96 5.38 28.99
C THR A 200 1.68 4.77 29.56
N GLY A 201 0.78 4.26 28.71
CA GLY A 201 -0.50 3.66 29.12
C GLY A 201 -0.40 2.22 29.63
N GLU A 202 -1.54 1.68 30.06
CA GLU A 202 -1.68 0.30 30.55
C GLU A 202 -1.78 -0.74 29.42
N ASN A 203 -1.62 -2.03 29.74
CA ASN A 203 -1.85 -3.08 28.74
C ASN A 203 -3.32 -3.14 28.28
N THR A 204 -3.54 -2.98 26.97
CA THR A 204 -4.88 -3.00 26.37
C THR A 204 -5.33 -4.37 25.85
N GLU A 205 -4.57 -5.44 26.06
CA GLU A 205 -4.91 -6.82 25.63
C GLU A 205 -6.31 -7.28 26.07
N ASN A 206 -6.78 -6.84 27.25
CA ASN A 206 -8.10 -7.19 27.78
C ASN A 206 -9.26 -6.43 27.12
N ILE A 207 -8.99 -5.48 26.22
CA ILE A 207 -9.99 -4.69 25.50
C ILE A 207 -10.22 -5.28 24.11
N THR A 208 -11.47 -5.51 23.74
CA THR A 208 -11.84 -5.99 22.39
C THR A 208 -11.30 -5.07 21.28
N ASP A 209 -10.88 -5.63 20.15
CA ASP A 209 -10.42 -4.86 18.97
C ASP A 209 -11.37 -3.75 18.57
N LYS A 210 -12.68 -4.02 18.54
CA LYS A 210 -13.70 -3.02 18.17
C LYS A 210 -13.63 -1.78 19.05
N LYS A 211 -13.65 -1.96 20.37
CA LYS A 211 -13.58 -0.87 21.35
C LYS A 211 -12.23 -0.15 21.28
N TYR A 212 -11.13 -0.90 21.19
CA TYR A 212 -9.79 -0.33 21.12
C TYR A 212 -9.61 0.55 19.89
N TYR A 213 -9.85 0.01 18.69
CA TYR A 213 -9.62 0.77 17.46
C TYR A 213 -10.61 1.92 17.28
N ASN A 214 -11.85 1.80 17.75
CA ASN A 214 -12.78 2.94 17.81
C ASN A 214 -12.24 4.07 18.71
N ASN A 215 -11.61 3.75 19.86
CA ASN A 215 -10.94 4.76 20.68
C ASN A 215 -9.74 5.38 19.96
N VAL A 216 -8.92 4.57 19.27
CA VAL A 216 -7.72 5.05 18.57
C VAL A 216 -8.05 6.05 17.47
N ILE A 217 -9.05 5.78 16.62
CA ILE A 217 -9.38 6.69 15.51
C ILE A 217 -9.97 8.03 15.99
N ASN A 218 -10.53 8.04 17.20
CA ASN A 218 -11.10 9.22 17.86
C ASN A 218 -10.15 9.84 18.90
N SER A 219 -8.97 9.25 19.14
CA SER A 219 -8.00 9.77 20.09
C SER A 219 -7.40 11.07 19.57
N ARG A 220 -6.82 11.87 20.47
CA ARG A 220 -6.05 13.04 20.04
C ARG A 220 -4.77 12.58 19.32
N MET A 221 -4.26 13.43 18.43
CA MET A 221 -3.01 13.18 17.71
C MET A 221 -1.79 13.20 18.65
N ASP A 222 -1.88 13.89 19.79
CA ASP A 222 -0.85 13.96 20.83
C ASP A 222 -0.96 12.85 21.89
N GLU A 223 -1.81 11.85 21.66
CA GLU A 223 -1.94 10.64 22.48
C GLU A 223 -1.33 9.45 21.73
N VAL A 224 -0.55 8.64 22.44
CA VAL A 224 0.14 7.47 21.86
C VAL A 224 -0.68 6.21 22.10
N PRO A 225 -1.16 5.53 21.03
CA PRO A 225 -1.82 4.23 21.16
C PRO A 225 -0.88 3.14 21.67
N ASP A 226 -1.45 2.05 22.17
CA ASP A 226 -0.69 0.89 22.62
C ASP A 226 0.08 0.25 21.44
N PRO A 227 1.43 0.26 21.44
CA PRO A 227 2.23 -0.22 20.32
C PRO A 227 2.13 -1.72 20.12
N ARG A 228 1.65 -2.50 21.11
CA ARG A 228 1.39 -3.95 20.97
C ARG A 228 0.28 -4.25 19.96
N ARG A 229 -0.54 -3.26 19.62
CA ARG A 229 -1.71 -3.38 18.72
C ARG A 229 -1.54 -2.54 17.45
N ARG A 230 -0.29 -2.38 17.01
CA ARG A 230 0.12 -1.56 15.87
C ARG A 230 -0.69 -1.90 14.61
N ARG A 231 -1.17 -0.86 13.92
CA ARG A 231 -1.83 -1.01 12.62
C ARG A 231 -0.81 -0.91 11.49
N LEU A 232 -1.11 -1.53 10.36
CA LEU A 232 -0.30 -1.48 9.14
C LEU A 232 -1.19 -1.13 7.95
N PHE A 233 -0.83 -0.08 7.22
CA PHE A 233 -1.56 0.41 6.06
C PHE A 233 -0.76 0.22 4.77
N SER A 234 -1.46 -0.11 3.69
CA SER A 234 -0.86 -0.20 2.35
C SER A 234 -1.35 0.93 1.45
N PHE A 235 -0.41 1.67 0.87
CA PHE A 235 -0.66 2.77 -0.05
C PHE A 235 -0.09 2.44 -1.43
N ILE A 236 -0.96 2.10 -2.38
CA ILE A 236 -0.54 1.64 -3.71
C ILE A 236 -1.12 2.54 -4.81
N LEU A 237 -0.41 2.58 -5.94
CA LEU A 237 -0.91 3.17 -7.18
C LEU A 237 -1.55 2.07 -8.03
N PHE A 238 -2.76 2.30 -8.50
CA PHE A 238 -3.48 1.39 -9.37
C PHE A 238 -3.75 2.01 -10.74
N ASN A 239 -3.64 1.18 -11.78
CA ASN A 239 -4.11 1.52 -13.12
C ASN A 239 -5.10 0.48 -13.64
N ALA A 240 -4.66 -0.62 -14.22
CA ALA A 240 -5.51 -1.54 -14.98
C ALA A 240 -5.26 -3.01 -14.66
N GLU A 241 -4.30 -3.30 -13.77
CA GLU A 241 -3.80 -4.63 -13.47
C GLU A 241 -4.69 -5.36 -12.44
N TYR A 242 -5.95 -5.64 -12.80
CA TYR A 242 -6.92 -6.26 -11.89
C TYR A 242 -6.44 -7.60 -11.31
N ASP A 243 -5.84 -8.48 -12.13
CA ASP A 243 -5.34 -9.79 -11.68
C ASP A 243 -4.29 -9.65 -10.57
N LEU A 244 -3.46 -8.61 -10.68
CA LEU A 244 -2.43 -8.29 -9.70
C LEU A 244 -3.02 -7.64 -8.45
N LEU A 245 -4.06 -6.82 -8.58
CA LEU A 245 -4.77 -6.26 -7.44
C LEU A 245 -5.52 -7.35 -6.65
N ASP A 246 -6.21 -8.26 -7.34
CA ASP A 246 -6.85 -9.42 -6.74
C ASP A 246 -5.83 -10.26 -5.94
N LEU A 247 -4.67 -10.53 -6.55
CA LEU A 247 -3.53 -11.19 -5.92
C LEU A 247 -3.06 -10.43 -4.67
N TYR A 248 -2.83 -9.11 -4.80
CA TYR A 248 -2.35 -8.26 -3.72
C TYR A 248 -3.30 -8.23 -2.52
N LEU A 249 -4.60 -8.04 -2.78
CA LEU A 249 -5.62 -7.99 -1.74
C LEU A 249 -5.76 -9.33 -1.03
N SER A 250 -5.80 -10.43 -1.79
CA SER A 250 -5.85 -11.78 -1.25
C SER A 250 -4.66 -12.10 -0.34
N GLU A 251 -3.44 -11.80 -0.82
CA GLU A 251 -2.20 -12.13 -0.12
C GLU A 251 -2.06 -11.37 1.21
N TYR A 252 -2.60 -10.16 1.31
CA TYR A 252 -2.35 -9.27 2.45
C TYR A 252 -3.56 -8.99 3.35
N TYR A 253 -4.74 -9.50 3.02
CA TYR A 253 -5.97 -9.18 3.74
C TYR A 253 -5.87 -9.40 5.26
N ASP A 254 -5.24 -10.49 5.71
CA ASP A 254 -5.12 -10.79 7.15
C ASP A 254 -4.04 -9.97 7.88
N ILE A 255 -3.16 -9.29 7.13
CA ILE A 255 -2.01 -8.56 7.68
C ILE A 255 -2.26 -7.05 7.67
N ILE A 256 -2.88 -6.53 6.61
CA ILE A 256 -3.13 -5.11 6.40
C ILE A 256 -4.47 -4.70 7.01
N ASP A 257 -4.47 -3.56 7.69
CA ASP A 257 -5.68 -3.00 8.30
C ASP A 257 -6.49 -2.20 7.27
N TYR A 258 -5.82 -1.42 6.42
CA TYR A 258 -6.45 -0.68 5.32
C TYR A 258 -5.58 -0.63 4.07
N PHE A 259 -6.23 -0.72 2.90
CA PHE A 259 -5.64 -0.50 1.59
C PHE A 259 -6.15 0.82 1.03
N VAL A 260 -5.27 1.82 0.92
CA VAL A 260 -5.56 3.06 0.21
C VAL A 260 -5.05 2.91 -1.21
N ILE A 261 -6.00 2.91 -2.15
CA ILE A 261 -5.73 2.64 -3.56
C ILE A 261 -5.86 3.95 -4.32
N TYR A 262 -4.71 4.52 -4.66
CA TYR A 262 -4.65 5.70 -5.50
C TYR A 262 -5.00 5.34 -6.93
N GLU A 263 -5.86 6.16 -7.52
CA GLU A 263 -6.19 6.08 -8.94
C GLU A 263 -6.28 7.49 -9.52
N SER A 264 -5.91 7.67 -10.78
CA SER A 264 -6.11 8.94 -11.49
C SER A 264 -7.13 8.76 -12.63
N ASN A 265 -7.85 9.83 -12.99
CA ASN A 265 -8.67 9.86 -14.21
C ASN A 265 -7.85 10.19 -15.48
N THR A 266 -6.53 10.26 -15.35
CA THR A 266 -5.57 10.37 -16.46
C THR A 266 -4.42 9.39 -16.29
N THR A 267 -3.84 8.92 -17.38
CA THR A 267 -2.59 8.15 -17.38
C THR A 267 -1.41 9.07 -17.05
N PHE A 268 -0.26 8.51 -16.66
CA PHE A 268 0.96 9.30 -16.53
C PHE A 268 1.45 9.82 -17.88
N SER A 269 1.12 9.15 -18.99
CA SER A 269 1.31 9.70 -20.35
C SER A 269 0.39 10.88 -20.68
N GLY A 270 -0.66 11.12 -19.90
CA GLY A 270 -1.57 12.27 -20.01
C GLY A 270 -2.88 12.04 -20.74
N ASN A 271 -3.20 10.80 -21.07
CA ASN A 271 -4.47 10.47 -21.71
C ASN A 271 -5.58 10.34 -20.66
N PRO A 272 -6.79 10.87 -20.90
CA PRO A 272 -7.95 10.57 -20.06
C PRO A 272 -8.20 9.06 -19.96
N LYS A 273 -8.65 8.59 -18.79
CA LYS A 273 -9.00 7.18 -18.56
C LYS A 273 -10.15 7.05 -17.57
N PRO A 274 -10.93 5.95 -17.64
CA PRO A 274 -11.85 5.58 -16.58
C PRO A 274 -11.13 5.38 -15.23
N LEU A 275 -11.87 5.59 -14.14
CA LEU A 275 -11.49 5.14 -12.81
C LEU A 275 -11.83 3.66 -12.68
N TYR A 276 -10.98 2.81 -13.25
CA TYR A 276 -11.03 1.35 -13.21
C TYR A 276 -11.34 0.79 -11.81
N PHE A 277 -10.51 1.08 -10.80
CA PHE A 277 -10.71 0.54 -9.45
C PHE A 277 -11.95 1.13 -8.79
N THR A 278 -12.08 2.45 -8.78
CA THR A 278 -13.15 3.14 -8.06
C THR A 278 -14.53 2.73 -8.60
N ARG A 279 -14.68 2.65 -9.93
CA ARG A 279 -15.93 2.17 -10.54
C ARG A 279 -16.17 0.70 -10.24
N THR A 280 -15.15 -0.16 -10.35
CA THR A 280 -15.29 -1.59 -10.00
C THR A 280 -15.76 -1.78 -8.56
N LEU A 281 -15.19 -1.03 -7.61
CA LEU A 281 -15.56 -1.10 -6.19
C LEU A 281 -17.00 -0.67 -5.92
N LEU A 282 -17.52 0.31 -6.67
CA LEU A 282 -18.84 0.91 -6.43
C LEU A 282 -19.96 0.26 -7.27
N GLU A 283 -19.64 -0.27 -8.44
CA GLU A 283 -20.62 -0.73 -9.43
C GLU A 283 -20.72 -2.25 -9.52
N THR A 284 -19.77 -3.01 -8.95
CA THR A 284 -19.69 -4.47 -9.10
C THR A 284 -19.52 -5.19 -7.76
N ASP A 285 -19.64 -6.52 -7.78
CA ASP A 285 -19.44 -7.42 -6.65
C ASP A 285 -17.99 -7.96 -6.52
N ARG A 286 -17.07 -7.59 -7.43
CA ARG A 286 -15.70 -8.13 -7.50
C ARG A 286 -14.97 -8.12 -6.15
N TYR A 287 -15.12 -7.04 -5.38
CA TYR A 287 -14.40 -6.81 -4.12
C TYR A 287 -15.24 -6.96 -2.85
N ASP A 288 -16.42 -7.59 -2.93
CA ASP A 288 -17.33 -7.72 -1.79
C ASP A 288 -16.70 -8.40 -0.56
N LYS A 289 -15.76 -9.32 -0.77
CA LYS A 289 -15.02 -10.02 0.30
C LYS A 289 -13.88 -9.19 0.93
N PHE A 290 -13.51 -8.07 0.32
CA PHE A 290 -12.36 -7.24 0.74
C PHE A 290 -12.78 -5.82 1.13
N LYS A 291 -13.98 -5.39 0.71
CA LYS A 291 -14.39 -3.98 0.74
C LYS A 291 -14.28 -3.35 2.11
N ASP A 292 -14.47 -4.10 3.20
CA ASP A 292 -14.35 -3.62 4.58
C ASP A 292 -12.96 -3.04 4.95
N LYS A 293 -11.96 -3.16 4.07
CA LYS A 293 -10.63 -2.55 4.23
C LYS A 293 -10.19 -1.66 3.06
N LEU A 294 -10.99 -1.53 2.01
CA LEU A 294 -10.62 -0.81 0.79
C LEU A 294 -11.04 0.66 0.86
N ILE A 295 -10.10 1.56 0.61
CA ILE A 295 -10.33 3.01 0.54
C ILE A 295 -9.92 3.49 -0.86
N PRO A 296 -10.86 3.83 -1.75
CA PRO A 296 -10.53 4.45 -3.03
C PRO A 296 -9.99 5.86 -2.78
N LEU A 297 -8.94 6.23 -3.51
CA LEU A 297 -8.39 7.58 -3.53
C LEU A 297 -8.24 8.03 -4.99
N PRO A 298 -9.36 8.38 -5.66
CA PRO A 298 -9.29 8.91 -7.00
C PRO A 298 -8.86 10.38 -6.97
N VAL A 299 -7.92 10.76 -7.83
CA VAL A 299 -7.32 12.08 -7.85
C VAL A 299 -7.25 12.60 -9.28
N LYS A 300 -7.52 13.90 -9.47
CA LYS A 300 -7.24 14.60 -10.72
C LYS A 300 -5.78 15.06 -10.73
N ILE A 301 -4.96 14.53 -11.63
CA ILE A 301 -3.60 15.04 -11.83
C ILE A 301 -3.64 16.17 -12.86
N ILE A 302 -3.23 17.38 -12.45
CA ILE A 302 -3.27 18.60 -13.28
C ILE A 302 -1.88 19.15 -13.65
N VAL A 303 -0.82 18.36 -13.47
CA VAL A 303 0.56 18.78 -13.81
C VAL A 303 0.88 18.50 -15.27
N ASP A 304 1.33 19.53 -15.98
CA ASP A 304 1.82 19.45 -17.36
C ASP A 304 3.24 20.01 -17.51
N GLU A 305 4.16 19.50 -16.69
CA GLU A 305 5.57 19.89 -16.69
C GLU A 305 6.45 18.81 -17.32
N ASP A 306 7.58 19.19 -17.91
CA ASP A 306 8.64 18.27 -18.33
C ASP A 306 9.90 18.55 -17.50
N ASN A 307 10.36 17.56 -16.73
CA ASN A 307 11.54 17.66 -15.89
C ASN A 307 12.83 17.18 -16.58
N GLY A 308 12.83 17.12 -17.92
CA GLY A 308 13.93 16.62 -18.74
C GLY A 308 13.94 15.10 -18.91
N ARG A 309 13.00 14.39 -18.29
CA ARG A 309 12.76 12.95 -18.47
C ARG A 309 11.38 12.65 -19.07
N GLY A 310 10.69 13.67 -19.57
CA GLY A 310 9.34 13.60 -20.09
C GLY A 310 8.28 13.99 -19.05
N LYS A 311 7.07 14.24 -19.56
CA LYS A 311 5.93 14.75 -18.77
C LYS A 311 5.28 13.76 -17.80
N GLY A 312 5.68 12.48 -17.84
CA GLY A 312 5.09 11.45 -16.99
C GLY A 312 5.64 11.41 -15.57
N PHE A 313 6.95 11.65 -15.39
CA PHE A 313 7.56 11.62 -14.07
C PHE A 313 7.01 12.67 -13.09
N PRO A 314 6.79 13.93 -13.51
CA PRO A 314 6.13 14.92 -12.66
C PRO A 314 4.80 14.40 -12.09
N LYS A 315 3.94 13.82 -12.94
CA LYS A 315 2.65 13.27 -12.52
C LYS A 315 2.80 12.12 -11.52
N GLU A 316 3.77 11.24 -11.75
CA GLU A 316 4.08 10.13 -10.85
C GLU A 316 4.58 10.63 -9.48
N HIS A 317 5.49 11.62 -9.45
CA HIS A 317 6.01 12.18 -8.21
C HIS A 317 4.87 12.75 -7.35
N LEU A 318 3.96 13.51 -7.97
CA LEU A 318 2.79 14.05 -7.29
C LEU A 318 1.81 12.98 -6.83
N ALA A 319 1.58 11.93 -7.62
CA ALA A 319 0.73 10.82 -7.21
C ALA A 319 1.28 10.16 -5.93
N ARG A 320 2.59 9.91 -5.87
CA ARG A 320 3.28 9.32 -4.71
C ARG A 320 3.22 10.22 -3.47
N ARG A 321 3.36 11.52 -3.66
CA ARG A 321 3.22 12.49 -2.57
C ARG A 321 1.80 12.53 -2.04
N THR A 322 0.82 12.60 -2.96
CA THR A 322 -0.61 12.70 -2.64
C THR A 322 -1.13 11.45 -1.94
N VAL A 323 -0.75 10.26 -2.38
CA VAL A 323 -1.22 8.99 -1.77
C VAL A 323 -0.74 8.86 -0.33
N ILE A 324 0.47 9.31 0.00
CA ILE A 324 0.97 9.28 1.38
C ILE A 324 0.17 10.26 2.25
N GLU A 325 0.08 11.52 1.82
CA GLU A 325 -0.62 12.55 2.59
C GLU A 325 -2.10 12.20 2.82
N LYS A 326 -2.84 11.95 1.74
CA LYS A 326 -4.28 11.65 1.82
C LYS A 326 -4.55 10.26 2.39
N GLY A 327 -3.65 9.29 2.18
CA GLY A 327 -3.76 7.96 2.75
C GLY A 327 -3.69 7.97 4.27
N LEU A 328 -2.71 8.67 4.85
CA LEU A 328 -2.57 8.82 6.31
C LEU A 328 -3.80 9.46 6.97
N ARG A 329 -4.40 10.45 6.30
CA ARG A 329 -5.65 11.09 6.73
C ARG A 329 -6.82 10.10 6.68
N SER A 330 -6.97 9.39 5.56
CA SER A 330 -8.09 8.48 5.31
C SER A 330 -8.17 7.33 6.33
N VAL A 331 -7.02 6.87 6.83
CA VAL A 331 -6.94 5.76 7.80
C VAL A 331 -6.91 6.22 9.26
N HIS A 332 -7.03 7.53 9.51
CA HIS A 332 -6.88 8.13 10.84
C HIS A 332 -5.57 7.67 11.52
N ALA A 333 -4.43 7.81 10.83
CA ALA A 333 -3.14 7.37 11.35
C ALA A 333 -2.81 8.05 12.69
N ARG A 334 -2.16 7.31 13.58
CA ARG A 334 -1.71 7.72 14.93
C ARG A 334 -0.27 7.26 15.15
N HIS A 335 0.40 7.85 16.15
CA HIS A 335 1.80 7.58 16.45
C HIS A 335 2.07 6.08 16.54
N GLY A 336 3.13 5.61 15.88
CA GLY A 336 3.55 4.22 15.92
C GLY A 336 2.86 3.32 14.88
N ASP A 337 1.77 3.75 14.23
CA ASP A 337 1.22 3.00 13.11
C ASP A 337 2.26 2.86 11.98
N LEU A 338 2.20 1.74 11.27
CA LEU A 338 3.03 1.49 10.10
C LEU A 338 2.25 1.82 8.84
N PHE A 339 2.95 2.33 7.84
CA PHE A 339 2.43 2.41 6.49
C PHE A 339 3.53 2.06 5.50
N MET A 340 3.13 1.45 4.39
CA MET A 340 4.03 1.16 3.30
C MET A 340 3.52 1.76 1.99
N HIS A 341 4.45 2.15 1.14
CA HIS A 341 4.15 2.62 -0.19
C HIS A 341 5.09 1.98 -1.22
N GLY A 342 4.49 1.54 -2.32
CA GLY A 342 5.16 1.05 -3.51
C GLY A 342 4.17 0.96 -4.65
N ASP A 343 4.67 0.45 -5.78
CA ASP A 343 3.81 0.12 -6.90
C ASP A 343 3.08 -1.21 -6.62
N LEU A 344 1.94 -1.43 -7.28
CA LEU A 344 1.13 -2.63 -7.05
C LEU A 344 1.91 -3.93 -7.33
N ASP A 345 2.85 -3.91 -8.29
CA ASP A 345 3.72 -5.03 -8.65
C ASP A 345 4.88 -5.24 -7.66
N GLU A 346 4.87 -4.60 -6.50
CA GLU A 346 5.95 -4.66 -5.52
C GLU A 346 5.42 -5.23 -4.22
N MET A 347 5.52 -6.54 -4.14
CA MET A 347 4.84 -7.35 -3.15
C MET A 347 5.83 -7.84 -2.09
N PRO A 348 5.84 -7.29 -0.87
CA PRO A 348 6.66 -7.78 0.22
C PRO A 348 6.11 -9.12 0.72
N LYS A 349 6.96 -10.03 1.16
CA LYS A 349 6.50 -11.35 1.60
C LYS A 349 5.69 -11.25 2.89
N ALA A 350 4.57 -11.97 2.95
CA ALA A 350 3.62 -11.96 4.06
C ALA A 350 4.31 -12.18 5.42
N HIS A 351 5.16 -13.21 5.50
CA HIS A 351 5.91 -13.54 6.72
C HIS A 351 6.90 -12.44 7.18
N VAL A 352 7.32 -11.53 6.29
CA VAL A 352 8.13 -10.35 6.66
C VAL A 352 7.25 -9.26 7.26
N LEU A 353 6.13 -8.92 6.61
CA LEU A 353 5.21 -7.91 7.10
C LEU A 353 4.64 -8.25 8.48
N SER A 354 4.25 -9.51 8.69
CA SER A 354 3.72 -9.99 9.98
C SER A 354 4.73 -9.80 11.13
N ARG A 355 6.01 -10.10 10.88
CA ARG A 355 7.09 -9.86 11.86
C ARG A 355 7.29 -8.39 12.16
N LEU A 356 7.29 -7.52 11.15
CA LEU A 356 7.41 -6.07 11.34
C LEU A 356 6.21 -5.48 12.11
N LYS A 357 5.01 -6.01 11.87
CA LYS A 357 3.78 -5.57 12.52
C LYS A 357 3.70 -6.03 13.99
N LYS A 358 4.04 -7.29 14.27
CA LYS A 358 3.80 -7.94 15.58
C LYS A 358 5.01 -7.95 16.52
N CYS A 359 6.22 -7.87 15.99
CA CYS A 359 7.44 -7.87 16.79
C CYS A 359 8.08 -6.48 16.82
N GLY A 360 8.85 -6.22 17.88
CA GLY A 360 9.73 -5.07 18.00
C GLY A 360 11.21 -5.46 17.96
N GLY A 361 12.07 -4.47 18.18
CA GLY A 361 13.53 -4.61 18.13
C GLY A 361 14.12 -4.36 16.73
N TRP A 362 13.33 -3.79 15.82
CA TRP A 362 13.78 -3.40 14.47
C TRP A 362 13.62 -1.90 14.21
N GLU A 363 12.87 -1.19 15.04
CA GLU A 363 12.42 0.18 14.82
C GLU A 363 13.59 1.18 14.67
N HIS A 364 14.69 0.95 15.38
CA HIS A 364 15.94 1.73 15.31
C HIS A 364 16.61 1.67 13.92
N LEU A 365 16.23 0.71 13.07
CA LEU A 365 16.68 0.67 11.68
C LEU A 365 16.11 1.85 10.87
N GLN A 366 14.93 2.35 11.23
CA GLN A 366 14.24 3.44 10.54
C GLN A 366 14.23 4.74 11.34
N ALA A 367 13.89 4.66 12.62
CA ALA A 367 13.79 5.80 13.51
C ALA A 367 15.05 5.94 14.36
N GLY A 368 15.23 7.10 15.00
CA GLY A 368 16.29 7.30 16.00
C GLY A 368 16.02 6.50 17.28
N ILE A 369 16.33 7.08 18.44
CA ILE A 369 15.95 6.50 19.76
C ILE A 369 14.42 6.37 19.94
N GLY A 370 13.61 6.90 19.02
CA GLY A 370 12.14 6.85 19.09
C GLY A 370 11.54 8.11 19.74
N GLY A 371 10.38 7.96 20.37
CA GLY A 371 9.69 8.96 21.18
C GLY A 371 8.32 9.39 20.65
N GLY A 372 7.39 9.70 21.56
CA GLY A 372 6.02 10.14 21.25
C GLY A 372 5.84 11.67 21.24
N PRO A 373 4.71 12.17 20.71
CA PRO A 373 4.32 13.56 20.86
C PRO A 373 4.11 13.93 22.33
N LYS A 374 4.41 15.18 22.67
CA LYS A 374 4.02 15.77 23.95
C LYS A 374 2.58 16.25 23.88
N SER A 375 1.84 16.05 24.96
CA SER A 375 0.46 16.50 25.02
C SER A 375 0.36 18.02 25.19
N PHE A 376 -0.40 18.65 24.31
CA PHE A 376 -0.77 20.06 24.41
C PHE A 376 -1.68 20.35 25.62
N LYS A 377 -2.32 19.34 26.23
CA LYS A 377 -3.11 19.51 27.47
C LYS A 377 -2.29 20.06 28.64
N ASN A 378 -0.99 19.79 28.66
CA ASN A 378 -0.13 20.06 29.82
C ASN A 378 0.50 21.46 29.82
N GLY A 379 0.08 22.35 28.91
CA GLY A 379 0.40 23.79 28.94
C GLY A 379 1.89 24.09 28.97
N ASN A 380 2.56 23.97 27.82
CA ASN A 380 3.92 24.44 27.47
C ASN A 380 4.55 23.51 26.40
N VAL A 381 3.80 23.17 25.35
CA VAL A 381 4.33 22.41 24.21
C VAL A 381 4.37 23.33 23.01
N ASP A 382 5.58 23.56 22.49
CA ASP A 382 5.84 24.40 21.34
C ASP A 382 5.59 23.62 20.03
N SER A 383 4.94 24.27 19.04
CA SER A 383 4.79 23.76 17.68
C SER A 383 5.30 24.78 16.67
N TYR A 384 6.19 24.38 15.76
CA TYR A 384 6.73 25.30 14.76
C TYR A 384 5.75 25.63 13.64
N PHE A 385 4.56 25.02 13.64
CA PHE A 385 3.44 25.46 12.79
C PHE A 385 2.74 26.70 13.34
N ILE A 386 2.87 26.96 14.64
CA ILE A 386 2.14 27.99 15.36
C ILE A 386 3.08 29.06 15.91
N ASN A 387 4.22 28.64 16.46
CA ASN A 387 5.19 29.51 17.09
C ASN A 387 6.30 29.90 16.09
N PRO A 388 6.26 31.12 15.50
CA PRO A 388 7.26 31.56 14.54
C PRO A 388 8.66 31.73 15.19
N ASN A 389 8.73 31.86 16.52
CA ASN A 389 9.99 32.08 17.23
C ASN A 389 10.83 30.80 17.38
N MET A 390 10.32 29.63 16.97
CA MET A 390 11.09 28.38 16.99
C MET A 390 12.20 28.32 15.93
N ASN A 391 12.21 29.23 14.96
CA ASN A 391 13.26 29.37 13.94
C ASN A 391 13.60 28.06 13.19
N VAL A 392 12.59 27.21 12.93
CA VAL A 392 12.79 25.99 12.13
C VAL A 392 13.03 26.36 10.67
N THR A 393 14.24 26.07 10.18
CA THR A 393 14.62 26.34 8.80
C THR A 393 14.10 25.26 7.86
N VAL A 394 14.05 25.58 6.56
CA VAL A 394 13.75 24.61 5.50
C VAL A 394 14.97 24.41 4.60
N ASN A 395 15.13 23.22 4.04
CA ASN A 395 16.16 22.95 3.04
C ASN A 395 15.79 23.55 1.66
N GLY A 396 16.68 23.39 0.67
CA GLY A 396 16.45 23.91 -0.70
C GLY A 396 15.28 23.30 -1.46
N LYS A 397 14.61 22.28 -0.92
CA LYS A 397 13.38 21.68 -1.46
C LYS A 397 12.15 22.03 -0.62
N GLY A 398 12.31 22.86 0.42
CA GLY A 398 11.23 23.26 1.32
C GLY A 398 10.93 22.28 2.46
N GLU A 399 11.71 21.22 2.66
CA GLU A 399 11.50 20.33 3.82
C GLU A 399 12.01 20.98 5.10
N TYR A 400 11.25 20.85 6.18
CA TYR A 400 11.68 21.31 7.50
C TYR A 400 12.95 20.57 7.93
N ASN A 401 13.96 21.31 8.41
CA ASN A 401 15.22 20.77 8.91
C ASN A 401 15.04 20.27 10.36
N VAL A 402 14.39 19.12 10.50
CA VAL A 402 14.01 18.52 11.79
C VAL A 402 14.38 17.05 11.81
N ASP A 403 15.07 16.63 12.87
CA ASP A 403 15.60 15.27 13.01
C ASP A 403 14.55 14.33 13.59
N TYR A 404 13.61 13.86 12.76
CA TYR A 404 12.54 12.93 13.17
C TYR A 404 12.92 11.45 13.10
N SER A 405 13.86 11.09 12.24
CA SER A 405 14.08 9.70 11.86
C SER A 405 15.51 9.49 11.37
N ARG A 406 16.04 8.29 11.59
CA ARG A 406 17.32 7.86 11.00
C ARG A 406 17.22 7.79 9.47
N ASN A 407 16.13 7.21 8.97
CA ASN A 407 15.82 7.08 7.54
C ASN A 407 14.33 7.42 7.31
N TYR A 408 14.00 7.84 6.09
CA TYR A 408 12.59 8.02 5.70
C TYR A 408 11.78 6.72 5.87
N SER A 409 12.40 5.60 5.51
CA SER A 409 11.78 4.27 5.47
C SER A 409 12.83 3.16 5.56
N ILE A 410 12.36 1.94 5.80
CA ILE A 410 13.09 0.70 5.52
C ILE A 410 12.58 0.09 4.22
N SER A 411 13.45 -0.60 3.50
CA SER A 411 13.13 -1.19 2.20
C SER A 411 13.22 -2.71 2.18
N PHE A 412 12.48 -3.30 1.25
CA PHE A 412 12.42 -4.73 1.00
C PHE A 412 13.28 -5.06 -0.22
N LEU A 413 14.35 -5.85 -0.05
CA LEU A 413 15.16 -6.36 -1.16
C LEU A 413 14.38 -7.45 -1.90
N SER A 414 13.74 -7.03 -3.00
CA SER A 414 12.85 -7.84 -3.80
C SER A 414 13.54 -8.43 -5.03
N TRP A 415 13.12 -9.63 -5.42
CA TRP A 415 13.54 -10.25 -6.66
C TRP A 415 12.75 -9.63 -7.82
N PHE A 416 13.47 -9.10 -8.81
CA PHE A 416 12.84 -8.60 -10.03
C PHE A 416 12.55 -9.79 -10.93
N HIS A 417 11.29 -10.17 -10.98
CA HIS A 417 10.72 -11.09 -11.96
C HIS A 417 10.14 -10.30 -13.13
N GLU A 418 10.14 -10.92 -14.31
CA GLU A 418 9.51 -10.33 -15.49
C GLU A 418 8.52 -11.31 -16.09
N TYR A 419 7.26 -10.88 -16.22
CA TYR A 419 6.10 -11.53 -16.85
C TYR A 419 5.75 -12.97 -16.43
N SER A 420 6.61 -13.68 -15.71
CA SER A 420 6.42 -14.98 -15.05
C SER A 420 7.49 -15.18 -13.96
N PHE A 421 7.25 -16.06 -12.99
CA PHE A 421 8.21 -16.31 -11.91
C PHE A 421 9.50 -17.01 -12.37
N ASN A 422 9.49 -17.60 -13.56
CA ASN A 422 10.64 -18.32 -14.12
C ASN A 422 11.69 -17.39 -14.75
N ILE A 423 11.42 -16.09 -14.90
CA ILE A 423 12.36 -15.14 -15.50
C ILE A 423 12.72 -14.06 -14.50
N ILE A 424 14.02 -13.90 -14.23
CA ILE A 424 14.53 -12.95 -13.25
C ILE A 424 15.71 -12.12 -13.76
N GLN A 425 15.78 -10.87 -13.32
CA GLN A 425 16.86 -9.95 -13.71
C GLN A 425 18.24 -10.46 -13.29
N ASN A 426 18.35 -11.03 -12.09
CA ASN A 426 19.59 -11.56 -11.55
C ASN A 426 19.27 -12.78 -10.70
N SER A 427 19.96 -13.91 -10.92
CA SER A 427 19.73 -15.15 -10.17
C SER A 427 20.41 -15.22 -8.81
N LYS A 428 21.29 -14.28 -8.48
CA LYS A 428 22.09 -14.34 -7.25
C LYS A 428 21.57 -13.41 -6.15
N VAL A 429 20.98 -12.28 -6.51
CA VAL A 429 20.56 -11.23 -5.57
C VAL A 429 19.30 -10.51 -6.06
N GLY A 430 18.46 -10.07 -5.12
CA GLY A 430 17.39 -9.13 -5.41
C GLY A 430 17.94 -7.81 -5.96
N THR A 431 17.23 -7.20 -6.90
CA THR A 431 17.73 -6.03 -7.64
C THR A 431 16.88 -4.79 -7.45
N VAL A 432 15.88 -4.89 -6.58
CA VAL A 432 14.89 -3.88 -6.28
C VAL A 432 14.80 -3.73 -4.78
N ALA A 433 14.74 -2.51 -4.27
CA ALA A 433 14.61 -2.23 -2.84
C ALA A 433 13.34 -1.43 -2.54
N HIS A 434 12.19 -2.02 -2.91
CA HIS A 434 10.85 -1.51 -2.70
C HIS A 434 9.81 -2.67 -2.62
N PRO A 435 8.62 -2.48 -2.00
CA PRO A 435 8.09 -1.23 -1.46
C PRO A 435 8.87 -0.76 -0.23
N ASN A 436 8.50 0.39 0.30
CA ASN A 436 9.14 0.99 1.47
C ASN A 436 8.14 1.10 2.61
N LEU A 437 8.59 0.82 3.84
CA LEU A 437 7.78 0.88 5.05
C LEU A 437 8.31 1.95 6.00
N SER A 438 7.38 2.68 6.63
CA SER A 438 7.66 3.76 7.57
C SER A 438 6.74 3.71 8.78
N ILE A 439 7.25 4.16 9.92
CA ILE A 439 6.49 4.48 11.12
C ILE A 439 5.91 5.89 11.00
N PHE A 440 4.62 6.05 11.28
CA PHE A 440 3.97 7.35 11.41
C PHE A 440 4.38 8.02 12.73
N ASP A 441 4.97 9.21 12.62
CA ASP A 441 5.47 10.02 13.73
C ASP A 441 4.57 11.23 13.95
N ALA A 442 3.69 11.14 14.94
CA ALA A 442 2.79 12.24 15.30
C ALA A 442 3.51 13.54 15.69
N ARG A 443 4.78 13.52 16.15
CA ARG A 443 5.54 14.75 16.44
C ARG A 443 5.71 15.59 15.19
N ARG A 444 6.05 14.94 14.07
CA ARG A 444 6.09 15.58 12.74
C ARG A 444 4.76 16.18 12.40
N SER A 445 3.70 15.39 12.53
CA SER A 445 2.31 15.76 12.27
C SER A 445 1.90 17.04 12.99
N LEU A 446 2.33 17.19 14.25
CA LEU A 446 2.01 18.29 15.15
C LEU A 446 3.01 19.45 15.14
N GLY A 447 4.10 19.34 14.39
CA GLY A 447 5.15 20.35 14.34
C GLY A 447 5.96 20.46 15.63
N GLN A 448 6.12 19.35 16.36
CA GLN A 448 6.90 19.30 17.59
C GLN A 448 8.34 18.88 17.30
N LEU A 449 9.31 19.49 17.96
CA LEU A 449 10.72 19.10 17.83
C LEU A 449 11.03 17.85 18.67
N ASN A 450 11.97 17.04 18.20
CA ASN A 450 12.54 15.97 19.02
C ASN A 450 13.37 16.57 20.15
N GLU A 451 12.90 16.43 21.38
CA GLU A 451 13.63 16.92 22.55
C GLU A 451 14.72 15.94 22.97
N ARG A 452 15.99 16.33 22.80
CA ARG A 452 17.15 15.60 23.36
C ARG A 452 17.68 16.20 24.66
N LYS A 453 17.19 17.39 25.03
CA LYS A 453 17.48 18.09 26.29
C LYS A 453 16.20 18.79 26.72
N ASN A 454 15.85 18.66 27.99
CA ASN A 454 14.75 19.40 28.61
C ASN A 454 14.97 20.89 28.34
N TYR A 455 14.17 21.50 27.46
CA TYR A 455 14.12 22.95 27.40
C TYR A 455 13.58 23.42 28.75
N ASN A 456 14.33 24.30 29.42
CA ASN A 456 13.88 24.91 30.67
C ASN A 456 12.49 25.51 30.44
N LYS A 457 11.56 25.21 31.36
CA LYS A 457 10.25 25.85 31.47
C LYS A 457 10.41 27.34 31.18
N ARG A 458 9.86 27.81 30.06
CA ARG A 458 9.57 29.25 29.91
C ARG A 458 8.52 29.61 30.96
N ASP A 459 8.63 30.84 31.46
CA ASP A 459 7.63 31.43 32.32
C ASP A 459 6.24 31.29 31.70
N SER A 460 5.24 31.04 32.55
CA SER A 460 3.85 30.87 32.19
C SER A 460 3.40 31.97 31.23
N VAL A 461 3.22 31.62 29.95
CA VAL A 461 2.57 32.51 29.00
C VAL A 461 1.11 32.61 29.44
N SER A 462 0.66 33.81 29.78
CA SER A 462 -0.68 34.09 30.32
C SER A 462 -1.84 33.76 29.37
N SER A 463 -1.57 33.24 28.16
CA SER A 463 -2.56 32.92 27.13
C SER A 463 -2.23 31.65 26.34
N TYR A 464 -1.83 30.56 27.00
CA TYR A 464 -1.69 29.26 26.33
C TYR A 464 -3.06 28.73 25.87
N SER A 465 -3.20 28.45 24.58
CA SER A 465 -4.37 27.77 24.00
C SER A 465 -3.93 26.44 23.39
N ASP A 466 -4.62 25.36 23.74
CA ASP A 466 -4.38 24.03 23.15
C ASP A 466 -4.70 24.06 21.65
N PRO A 467 -3.71 23.90 20.76
CA PRO A 467 -3.93 23.96 19.32
C PRO A 467 -4.90 22.89 18.79
N LEU A 468 -5.01 21.74 19.47
CA LEU A 468 -5.91 20.67 19.06
C LEU A 468 -7.39 20.98 19.34
N LEU A 469 -7.69 22.11 19.99
CA LEU A 469 -9.04 22.65 20.12
C LEU A 469 -9.41 23.61 18.98
N ASP A 470 -8.43 24.08 18.18
CA ASP A 470 -8.69 24.90 17.00
C ASP A 470 -9.10 23.99 15.83
N PRO A 471 -10.34 24.11 15.29
CA PRO A 471 -10.77 23.32 14.15
C PRO A 471 -9.98 23.59 12.87
N ASN A 472 -9.21 24.68 12.80
CA ASN A 472 -8.35 25.01 11.65
C ASN A 472 -6.94 24.44 11.79
N PHE A 473 -6.57 23.88 12.95
CA PHE A 473 -5.27 23.25 13.12
C PHE A 473 -5.25 21.90 12.43
N ASP A 474 -4.52 21.81 11.33
CA ASP A 474 -4.37 20.58 10.58
C ASP A 474 -3.42 19.60 11.29
N ILE A 475 -4.00 18.61 11.96
CA ILE A 475 -3.26 17.58 12.70
C ILE A 475 -2.37 16.69 11.83
N TYR A 476 -2.45 16.76 10.50
CA TYR A 476 -1.60 16.05 9.54
C TYR A 476 -0.68 16.96 8.72
N GLN A 477 -0.59 18.26 9.08
CA GLN A 477 0.20 19.25 8.35
C GLN A 477 1.66 18.82 8.14
N GLY A 478 2.26 18.13 9.12
CA GLY A 478 3.63 17.63 9.01
C GLY A 478 3.89 16.57 7.96
N TYR A 479 2.85 15.97 7.38
CA TYR A 479 2.95 15.05 6.26
C TYR A 479 2.42 15.65 4.94
N THR A 480 2.10 16.94 4.95
CA THR A 480 1.60 17.70 3.80
C THR A 480 2.73 18.52 3.19
N TYR A 481 2.68 18.70 1.88
CA TYR A 481 3.55 19.63 1.16
C TYR A 481 2.69 20.75 0.58
N THR A 482 3.01 22.01 0.88
CA THR A 482 2.08 23.14 0.66
C THR A 482 1.86 23.48 -0.81
N ASP A 483 2.68 22.98 -1.74
CA ASP A 483 2.52 23.23 -3.17
C ASP A 483 2.73 21.95 -4.00
N ASN A 484 1.60 21.33 -4.34
CA ASN A 484 1.52 20.16 -5.21
C ASN A 484 1.02 20.55 -6.61
N THR A 485 1.27 21.76 -7.08
CA THR A 485 0.91 22.17 -8.45
C THR A 485 2.05 21.98 -9.45
N ASN A 486 3.24 21.61 -8.97
CA ASN A 486 4.46 21.44 -9.75
C ASN A 486 5.37 20.34 -9.19
N ASP A 487 6.32 19.88 -10.02
CA ASP A 487 7.41 18.97 -9.65
C ASP A 487 8.68 19.72 -9.19
N LEU A 488 8.67 21.05 -9.28
CA LEU A 488 9.80 21.93 -8.93
C LEU A 488 9.98 22.14 -7.43
N LYS A 489 9.07 21.64 -6.58
CA LYS A 489 9.18 21.68 -5.11
C LYS A 489 9.34 23.11 -4.59
N LYS A 490 8.44 24.00 -5.02
CA LYS A 490 8.39 25.41 -4.60
C LYS A 490 7.71 25.63 -3.23
N GLY A 491 7.06 24.59 -2.71
CA GLY A 491 6.35 24.61 -1.44
C GLY A 491 7.25 24.38 -0.23
N LYS A 492 6.63 24.08 0.90
CA LYS A 492 7.28 23.65 2.14
C LYS A 492 6.56 22.42 2.70
N GLY A 493 7.26 21.58 3.46
CA GLY A 493 6.66 20.45 4.16
C GLY A 493 7.26 19.10 3.77
N TYR A 494 6.47 18.03 3.87
CA TYR A 494 6.96 16.66 3.70
C TYR A 494 6.89 16.20 2.25
N ILE A 495 8.04 15.89 1.67
CA ILE A 495 8.14 15.39 0.30
C ILE A 495 7.93 13.87 0.31
N GLY A 496 6.65 13.46 0.32
CA GLY A 496 6.25 12.06 0.48
C GLY A 496 6.90 11.10 -0.52
N GLU A 497 7.17 11.53 -1.75
CA GLU A 497 7.79 10.65 -2.75
C GLU A 497 9.20 10.16 -2.38
N TYR A 498 9.92 10.86 -1.48
CA TYR A 498 11.22 10.39 -0.98
C TYR A 498 11.15 9.17 -0.08
N LEU A 499 9.97 8.85 0.47
CA LEU A 499 9.75 7.59 1.18
C LEU A 499 10.14 6.38 0.32
N ARG A 500 9.91 6.47 -1.00
CA ARG A 500 10.31 5.46 -1.99
C ARG A 500 11.70 5.74 -2.58
N PHE A 501 11.94 6.97 -3.04
CA PHE A 501 13.12 7.27 -3.87
C PHE A 501 14.46 7.16 -3.14
N ASP A 502 14.45 7.23 -1.81
CA ASP A 502 15.65 7.10 -1.01
C ASP A 502 16.34 5.72 -1.17
N THR A 503 15.59 4.68 -1.57
CA THR A 503 16.11 3.31 -1.73
C THR A 503 16.07 2.78 -3.16
N SER A 504 15.63 3.56 -4.15
CA SER A 504 15.44 3.08 -5.54
C SER A 504 16.72 2.58 -6.22
N LYS A 505 17.91 2.92 -5.72
CA LYS A 505 19.19 2.50 -6.32
C LYS A 505 19.95 1.57 -5.39
N VAL A 506 19.74 0.27 -5.58
CA VAL A 506 20.40 -0.79 -4.78
C VAL A 506 21.92 -0.62 -4.64
N PRO A 507 22.69 -0.26 -5.68
CA PRO A 507 24.14 -0.05 -5.54
C PRO A 507 24.54 1.08 -4.59
N GLU A 508 23.66 2.07 -4.37
CA GLU A 508 23.94 3.22 -3.50
C GLU A 508 23.62 2.93 -2.02
N LEU A 509 22.88 1.86 -1.71
CA LEU A 509 22.41 1.56 -0.35
C LEU A 509 23.54 1.37 0.66
N LYS A 510 24.67 0.79 0.22
CA LYS A 510 25.88 0.63 1.04
C LYS A 510 26.41 1.98 1.50
N GLY A 511 26.62 2.92 0.57
CA GLY A 511 27.14 4.26 0.88
C GLY A 511 26.19 5.07 1.76
N LYS A 512 24.88 4.86 1.59
CA LYS A 512 23.83 5.46 2.43
C LYS A 512 23.60 4.75 3.77
N LYS A 513 24.34 3.67 4.08
CA LYS A 513 24.17 2.84 5.29
C LYS A 513 22.71 2.39 5.51
N LYS A 514 21.95 2.14 4.44
CA LYS A 514 20.53 1.76 4.53
C LYS A 514 20.39 0.29 4.90
N ALA A 515 19.60 0.01 5.94
CA ALA A 515 19.19 -1.35 6.24
C ALA A 515 18.09 -1.75 5.25
N THR A 516 18.24 -2.92 4.63
CA THR A 516 17.28 -3.47 3.68
C THR A 516 17.02 -4.92 4.03
N ILE A 517 15.76 -5.30 4.12
CA ILE A 517 15.38 -6.66 4.49
C ILE A 517 15.71 -7.59 3.34
N TRP A 518 16.48 -8.64 3.60
CA TRP A 518 16.95 -9.58 2.59
C TRP A 518 15.84 -10.53 2.13
N ASN A 519 15.81 -10.82 0.82
CA ASN A 519 14.87 -11.77 0.20
C ASN A 519 13.42 -11.58 0.65
N SER A 520 12.94 -10.34 0.58
CA SER A 520 11.77 -9.91 1.35
C SER A 520 10.59 -9.48 0.51
N GLY A 521 10.68 -9.61 -0.81
CA GLY A 521 9.57 -9.33 -1.71
C GLY A 521 9.78 -9.84 -3.12
N TRP A 522 8.73 -9.68 -3.91
CA TRP A 522 8.70 -9.91 -5.34
C TRP A 522 8.42 -8.58 -6.03
N HIS A 523 9.17 -8.31 -7.09
CA HIS A 523 8.85 -7.25 -8.04
C HIS A 523 8.35 -7.92 -9.31
N LEU A 524 7.03 -7.93 -9.48
CA LEU A 524 6.25 -8.65 -10.49
C LEU A 524 6.08 -7.81 -11.75
N SER A 525 7.20 -7.36 -12.32
CA SER A 525 7.19 -6.50 -13.51
C SER A 525 6.44 -7.18 -14.64
N SER A 526 5.40 -6.50 -15.14
CA SER A 526 4.65 -6.93 -16.33
C SER A 526 3.97 -8.30 -16.20
N PHE A 527 3.52 -8.67 -15.00
CA PHE A 527 2.68 -9.86 -14.78
C PHE A 527 1.25 -9.60 -15.26
N LEU A 528 1.07 -9.62 -16.58
CA LEU A 528 -0.18 -9.31 -17.25
C LEU A 528 -0.70 -10.52 -18.04
N PRO A 529 -2.00 -10.81 -18.05
CA PRO A 529 -2.50 -12.00 -18.71
C PRO A 529 -2.34 -11.97 -20.24
N THR A 530 -2.64 -10.85 -20.91
CA THR A 530 -2.69 -10.78 -22.38
C THR A 530 -1.80 -9.69 -22.97
N ILE A 531 -1.39 -9.85 -24.23
CA ILE A 531 -0.57 -8.87 -24.97
C ILE A 531 -1.25 -7.48 -25.05
N ASP A 532 -2.58 -7.43 -25.11
CA ASP A 532 -3.34 -6.18 -25.09
C ASP A 532 -3.17 -5.43 -23.77
N GLN A 533 -3.13 -6.15 -22.64
CA GLN A 533 -2.83 -5.53 -21.34
C GLN A 533 -1.38 -5.07 -21.24
N PHE A 534 -0.41 -5.80 -21.82
CA PHE A 534 0.98 -5.33 -21.90
C PHE A 534 1.05 -3.99 -22.63
N TYR A 535 0.40 -3.91 -23.80
CA TYR A 535 0.32 -2.67 -24.56
C TYR A 535 -0.34 -1.54 -23.75
N ASN A 536 -1.46 -1.81 -23.09
CA ASN A 536 -2.16 -0.84 -22.25
C ASN A 536 -1.27 -0.29 -21.12
N LYS A 537 -0.57 -1.16 -20.38
CA LYS A 537 0.39 -0.76 -19.33
C LYS A 537 1.48 0.13 -19.93
N ILE A 538 2.12 -0.28 -21.02
CA ILE A 538 3.18 0.48 -21.70
C ILE A 538 2.69 1.86 -22.15
N SER A 539 1.50 1.93 -22.74
CA SER A 539 0.91 3.19 -23.24
C SER A 539 0.56 4.18 -22.12
N SER A 540 0.41 3.70 -20.89
CA SER A 540 0.01 4.48 -19.72
C SER A 540 1.18 5.01 -18.89
N TYR A 541 2.39 4.46 -19.06
CA TYR A 541 3.54 4.64 -18.17
C TYR A 541 4.31 5.95 -18.37
N SER A 542 4.98 6.41 -17.30
CA SER A 542 5.91 7.56 -17.34
C SER A 542 7.02 7.38 -18.38
N HIS A 543 7.39 6.13 -18.67
CA HIS A 543 8.41 5.75 -19.63
C HIS A 543 7.93 5.61 -21.09
N PHE A 544 6.68 5.96 -21.41
CA PHE A 544 6.07 5.75 -22.74
C PHE A 544 6.96 6.17 -23.91
N GLN A 545 7.67 7.30 -23.78
CA GLN A 545 8.57 7.83 -24.81
C GLN A 545 9.66 6.83 -25.25
N SER A 546 10.01 5.85 -24.42
CA SER A 546 11.03 4.83 -24.70
C SER A 546 10.70 3.91 -25.88
N TYR A 547 9.43 3.83 -26.30
CA TYR A 547 9.01 3.02 -27.45
C TYR A 547 8.95 3.80 -28.77
N GLY A 548 9.11 5.12 -28.73
CA GLY A 548 9.05 5.99 -29.90
C GLY A 548 7.68 6.02 -30.59
N LYS A 549 7.64 6.56 -31.82
CA LYS A 549 6.42 6.63 -32.66
C LYS A 549 6.19 5.32 -33.43
N LYS A 550 5.98 4.20 -32.73
CA LYS A 550 5.65 2.90 -33.35
C LYS A 550 4.14 2.67 -33.35
N SER A 551 3.63 1.91 -34.32
CA SER A 551 2.23 1.47 -34.31
C SER A 551 1.97 0.47 -33.18
N GLU A 552 0.71 0.32 -32.78
CA GLU A 552 0.29 -0.66 -31.77
C GLU A 552 0.73 -2.09 -32.14
N GLU A 553 0.50 -2.52 -33.38
CA GLU A 553 0.86 -3.86 -33.85
C GLU A 553 2.36 -4.10 -33.79
N THR A 554 3.14 -3.06 -34.13
CA THR A 554 4.61 -3.12 -34.08
C THR A 554 5.09 -3.27 -32.64
N ILE A 555 4.49 -2.54 -31.71
CA ILE A 555 4.80 -2.64 -30.29
C ILE A 555 4.43 -4.02 -29.75
N LYS A 556 3.23 -4.52 -30.05
CA LYS A 556 2.80 -5.88 -29.65
C LYS A 556 3.73 -6.97 -30.17
N LYS A 557 4.16 -6.88 -31.43
CA LYS A 557 5.16 -7.79 -32.01
C LYS A 557 6.52 -7.72 -31.30
N ASP A 558 6.99 -6.52 -30.95
CA ASP A 558 8.24 -6.35 -30.19
C ASP A 558 8.12 -6.95 -28.78
N ILE A 559 6.98 -6.76 -28.10
CA ILE A 559 6.72 -7.35 -26.78
C ILE A 559 6.79 -8.88 -26.86
N ILE A 560 6.06 -9.50 -27.79
CA ILE A 560 6.07 -10.95 -27.97
C ILE A 560 7.50 -11.44 -28.24
N ASN A 561 8.22 -10.77 -29.14
CA ASN A 561 9.59 -11.13 -29.47
C ASN A 561 10.52 -11.01 -28.24
N ARG A 562 10.38 -9.97 -27.43
CA ARG A 562 11.19 -9.80 -26.20
C ARG A 562 10.89 -10.86 -25.16
N ILE A 563 9.61 -11.18 -24.96
CA ILE A 563 9.17 -12.27 -24.07
C ILE A 563 9.82 -13.60 -24.51
N LYS A 564 9.69 -13.97 -25.79
CA LYS A 564 10.28 -15.21 -26.34
C LYS A 564 11.81 -15.26 -26.23
N ASN A 565 12.48 -14.11 -26.15
CA ASN A 565 13.94 -14.01 -26.03
C ASN A 565 14.44 -13.78 -24.59
N HIS A 566 13.55 -13.79 -23.59
CA HIS A 566 13.84 -13.48 -22.20
C HIS A 566 14.47 -12.09 -22.00
N GLN A 567 13.91 -11.09 -22.67
CA GLN A 567 14.42 -9.72 -22.66
C GLN A 567 13.52 -8.79 -21.85
N TYR A 568 14.14 -7.80 -21.21
CA TYR A 568 13.44 -6.68 -20.60
C TYR A 568 12.50 -6.05 -21.63
N ILE A 569 11.23 -5.95 -21.29
CA ILE A 569 10.23 -5.53 -22.27
C ILE A 569 10.35 -4.03 -22.56
N TYR A 570 10.72 -3.23 -21.55
CA TYR A 570 10.91 -1.78 -21.68
C TYR A 570 12.32 -1.41 -22.15
N GLY A 571 12.48 -0.28 -22.83
CA GLY A 571 13.79 0.30 -23.14
C GLY A 571 14.79 -0.67 -23.81
N SER A 572 16.01 -0.77 -23.23
CA SER A 572 17.11 -1.55 -23.80
C SER A 572 16.83 -3.07 -23.76
N LYS A 573 17.29 -3.81 -24.78
CA LYS A 573 17.11 -5.27 -24.91
C LYS A 573 18.02 -6.08 -23.97
N LYS A 574 17.97 -5.77 -22.67
CA LYS A 574 18.70 -6.48 -21.63
C LYS A 574 18.14 -7.89 -21.45
N LYS A 575 18.98 -8.92 -21.49
CA LYS A 575 18.57 -10.33 -21.30
C LYS A 575 18.50 -10.69 -19.81
N TYR A 576 17.50 -11.47 -19.44
CA TYR A 576 17.24 -11.97 -18.10
C TYR A 576 17.48 -13.48 -18.00
N ASN A 577 17.60 -13.97 -16.76
CA ASN A 577 17.95 -15.36 -16.47
C ASN A 577 16.69 -16.19 -16.31
N SER A 578 16.72 -17.41 -16.84
CA SER A 578 15.71 -18.42 -16.53
C SER A 578 16.04 -19.09 -15.20
N VAL A 579 15.02 -19.31 -14.38
CA VAL A 579 15.06 -20.07 -13.13
C VAL A 579 13.80 -20.92 -13.01
N ASN A 580 13.88 -21.93 -12.16
CA ASN A 580 12.69 -22.67 -11.73
C ASN A 580 12.15 -22.04 -10.45
N SER A 581 10.85 -21.81 -10.44
CA SER A 581 10.10 -21.47 -9.24
C SER A 581 10.05 -22.69 -8.30
N THR A 582 10.02 -22.44 -6.99
CA THR A 582 9.84 -23.49 -5.99
C THR A 582 8.41 -23.46 -5.47
N PHE A 583 7.79 -24.64 -5.33
CA PHE A 583 6.45 -24.82 -4.80
C PHE A 583 6.49 -25.49 -3.43
N PRO A 584 5.47 -25.29 -2.57
CA PRO A 584 5.37 -25.99 -1.31
C PRO A 584 5.12 -27.49 -1.52
N LEU A 585 5.49 -28.31 -0.53
CA LEU A 585 5.22 -29.75 -0.55
C LEU A 585 3.75 -30.07 -0.22
N SER A 586 3.11 -29.21 0.57
CA SER A 586 1.74 -29.35 1.06
C SER A 586 0.88 -28.20 0.57
N TYR A 587 -0.29 -28.52 0.00
CA TYR A 587 -1.28 -27.53 -0.40
C TYR A 587 -1.91 -26.82 0.80
N GLU A 588 -2.06 -27.54 1.91
CA GLU A 588 -2.67 -27.03 3.14
C GLU A 588 -1.69 -26.17 3.93
N ASN A 589 -0.48 -26.67 4.16
CA ASN A 589 0.50 -26.05 5.05
C ASN A 589 1.36 -24.98 4.36
N GLY A 590 1.46 -24.99 3.03
CA GLY A 590 2.29 -24.03 2.29
C GLY A 590 3.80 -24.26 2.50
N TYR A 591 4.56 -23.15 2.46
CA TYR A 591 6.02 -23.20 2.62
C TYR A 591 6.42 -23.35 4.09
N GLU A 592 7.41 -24.18 4.37
CA GLU A 592 7.93 -24.38 5.72
C GLU A 592 9.10 -23.43 6.00
N TYR A 593 8.79 -22.32 6.68
CA TYR A 593 9.81 -21.36 7.07
C TYR A 593 10.43 -21.69 8.43
N ASN A 594 11.75 -21.57 8.51
CA ASN A 594 12.47 -21.51 9.77
C ASN A 594 13.14 -20.14 9.89
N PHE A 595 12.62 -19.26 10.75
CA PHE A 595 13.20 -17.95 11.06
C PHE A 595 13.81 -17.87 12.45
N ASN A 596 14.09 -19.01 13.08
CA ASN A 596 14.70 -19.04 14.39
C ASN A 596 16.09 -18.36 14.37
N TYR A 597 16.32 -17.42 15.30
CA TYR A 597 17.56 -16.64 15.37
C TYR A 597 18.79 -17.54 15.53
N ASP A 598 18.77 -18.47 16.48
CA ASP A 598 19.92 -19.35 16.77
C ASP A 598 20.25 -20.24 15.58
N TYR A 599 19.23 -20.81 14.94
CA TYR A 599 19.38 -21.59 13.71
C TYR A 599 20.09 -20.79 12.62
N TRP A 600 19.61 -19.58 12.31
CA TRP A 600 20.22 -18.75 11.27
C TRP A 600 21.63 -18.29 11.65
N ASN A 601 21.83 -17.90 12.91
CA ASN A 601 23.11 -17.42 13.41
C ASN A 601 24.18 -18.53 13.35
N GLU A 602 23.84 -19.75 13.75
CA GLU A 602 24.71 -20.93 13.65
C GLU A 602 25.07 -21.24 12.18
N ARG A 603 24.07 -21.29 11.30
CA ARG A 603 24.26 -21.63 9.88
C ARG A 603 25.07 -20.59 9.12
N ILE A 604 24.92 -19.31 9.45
CA ILE A 604 25.71 -18.23 8.85
C ILE A 604 27.15 -18.21 9.38
N THR A 605 27.34 -18.39 10.70
CA THR A 605 28.67 -18.34 11.33
C THR A 605 29.53 -19.53 10.98
N SER A 606 28.94 -20.73 10.88
CA SER A 606 29.65 -21.96 10.49
C SER A 606 30.15 -21.98 9.03
N LYS A 607 29.89 -20.93 8.23
CA LYS A 607 30.28 -20.80 6.81
C LYS A 607 30.04 -22.07 5.99
N ASN A 608 28.92 -22.76 6.24
CA ASN A 608 28.87 -24.18 5.95
C ASN A 608 28.53 -24.51 4.49
N ASN A 609 29.16 -25.57 3.97
CA ASN A 609 28.82 -26.20 2.71
C ASN A 609 27.53 -27.03 2.77
N ASP A 610 26.79 -26.95 3.88
CA ASP A 610 25.53 -27.64 4.16
C ASP A 610 24.56 -27.52 2.96
N ILE A 611 24.39 -28.66 2.30
CA ILE A 611 23.57 -28.81 1.10
C ILE A 611 22.10 -28.54 1.45
N GLY A 612 21.64 -28.94 2.64
CA GLY A 612 20.28 -28.71 3.11
C GLY A 612 19.99 -27.22 3.31
N PHE A 613 20.88 -26.50 4.00
CA PHE A 613 20.73 -25.06 4.19
C PHE A 613 20.83 -24.29 2.85
N LYS A 614 21.75 -24.67 1.96
CA LYS A 614 21.83 -24.06 0.62
C LYS A 614 20.56 -24.29 -0.18
N LYS A 615 19.98 -25.50 -0.12
CA LYS A 615 18.69 -25.82 -0.74
C LYS A 615 17.57 -24.96 -0.15
N TYR A 616 17.45 -24.90 1.17
CA TYR A 616 16.47 -24.06 1.88
C TYR A 616 16.55 -22.59 1.44
N ILE A 617 17.76 -22.02 1.39
CA ILE A 617 17.98 -20.64 0.92
C ILE A 617 17.57 -20.47 -0.54
N ASN A 618 17.87 -21.45 -1.40
CA ASN A 618 17.47 -21.38 -2.79
C ASN A 618 15.96 -21.44 -2.95
N ASP A 619 15.29 -22.33 -2.22
CA ASP A 619 13.83 -22.49 -2.22
C ASP A 619 13.14 -21.19 -1.76
N MET A 620 13.61 -20.60 -0.66
CA MET A 620 13.16 -19.28 -0.19
C MET A 620 13.33 -18.14 -1.21
N LYS A 621 14.35 -18.21 -2.09
CA LYS A 621 14.59 -17.19 -3.13
C LYS A 621 13.73 -17.41 -4.38
N ARG A 622 13.04 -18.55 -4.46
CA ARG A 622 12.28 -19.00 -5.65
C ARG A 622 10.82 -19.30 -5.37
N GLU A 623 10.39 -19.12 -4.13
CA GLU A 623 8.98 -19.14 -3.78
C GLU A 623 8.18 -18.09 -4.54
N ILE A 624 6.90 -18.37 -4.69
CA ILE A 624 5.92 -17.52 -5.37
C ILE A 624 4.76 -17.21 -4.41
N PRO A 625 3.97 -16.15 -4.64
CA PRO A 625 2.87 -15.76 -3.76
C PRO A 625 1.86 -16.89 -3.53
N THR A 626 1.25 -16.90 -2.36
CA THR A 626 0.38 -17.99 -1.93
C THR A 626 -0.86 -18.11 -2.79
N GLN A 627 -1.48 -16.98 -3.12
CA GLN A 627 -2.63 -16.95 -4.03
C GLN A 627 -2.31 -17.53 -5.42
N VAL A 628 -1.07 -17.38 -5.92
CA VAL A 628 -0.67 -17.89 -7.24
C VAL A 628 -0.58 -19.42 -7.24
N TRP A 629 0.15 -20.01 -6.28
CA TRP A 629 0.32 -21.46 -6.27
C TRP A 629 -0.93 -22.20 -5.78
N LYS A 630 -1.80 -21.57 -4.98
CA LYS A 630 -3.10 -22.16 -4.59
C LYS A 630 -4.12 -22.17 -5.74
N HIS A 631 -4.01 -21.23 -6.67
CA HIS A 631 -4.95 -21.09 -7.79
C HIS A 631 -4.23 -21.07 -9.16
N PRO A 632 -3.51 -22.16 -9.51
CA PRO A 632 -2.67 -22.21 -10.71
C PRO A 632 -3.45 -22.11 -12.02
N ILE A 633 -4.76 -22.39 -12.02
CA ILE A 633 -5.65 -22.20 -13.18
C ILE A 633 -5.88 -20.69 -13.44
N CYS A 634 -6.15 -19.92 -12.37
CA CYS A 634 -6.40 -18.48 -12.47
C CYS A 634 -5.14 -17.70 -12.85
N TYR A 635 -3.99 -18.12 -12.31
CA TYR A 635 -2.71 -17.42 -12.46
C TYR A 635 -1.71 -18.19 -13.32
N SER A 636 -2.18 -19.02 -14.25
CA SER A 636 -1.33 -19.88 -15.10
C SER A 636 -0.26 -19.09 -15.84
N PHE A 637 -0.58 -17.89 -16.34
CA PHE A 637 0.37 -16.98 -17.01
C PHE A 637 1.52 -16.49 -16.12
N MET A 638 1.34 -16.50 -14.80
CA MET A 638 2.39 -16.13 -13.84
C MET A 638 3.38 -17.28 -13.63
N ILE A 639 2.94 -18.53 -13.82
CA ILE A 639 3.74 -19.75 -13.70
C ILE A 639 4.41 -20.09 -15.03
N ASP A 640 3.67 -19.95 -16.14
CA ASP A 640 4.11 -20.23 -17.50
C ASP A 640 3.58 -19.16 -18.45
N ARG A 641 4.50 -18.39 -19.01
CA ARG A 641 4.21 -17.22 -19.84
C ARG A 641 3.52 -17.56 -21.17
N ASP A 642 3.54 -18.81 -21.60
CA ASP A 642 2.82 -19.22 -22.82
C ASP A 642 1.31 -19.02 -22.68
N TYR A 643 0.77 -19.07 -21.45
CA TYR A 643 -0.63 -18.74 -21.17
C TYR A 643 -0.91 -17.26 -21.41
N GLY A 644 -1.93 -16.99 -22.21
CA GLY A 644 -2.30 -15.65 -22.69
C GLY A 644 -1.45 -15.15 -23.88
N ILE A 645 -0.57 -16.00 -24.42
CA ILE A 645 0.12 -15.78 -25.70
C ILE A 645 -0.24 -16.89 -26.69
N ASP A 646 0.25 -18.10 -26.43
CA ASP A 646 0.09 -19.27 -27.31
C ASP A 646 -0.92 -20.28 -26.69
N LYS A 647 -1.09 -20.29 -25.36
CA LYS A 647 -2.08 -21.09 -24.62
C LYS A 647 -3.23 -20.22 -24.12
N LYS A 648 -4.43 -20.81 -24.02
CA LYS A 648 -5.64 -20.11 -23.55
C LYS A 648 -5.67 -19.98 -22.02
N LEU A 649 -6.18 -18.85 -21.54
CA LEU A 649 -6.50 -18.61 -20.14
C LEU A 649 -7.87 -19.20 -19.80
N TRP A 650 -8.16 -19.41 -18.50
CA TRP A 650 -9.38 -20.11 -18.08
C TRP A 650 -10.67 -19.44 -18.60
N TRP A 651 -10.73 -18.11 -18.57
CA TRP A 651 -11.88 -17.35 -19.06
C TRP A 651 -12.00 -17.28 -20.59
N GLN A 652 -10.99 -17.79 -21.31
CA GLN A 652 -11.03 -17.96 -22.77
C GLN A 652 -11.46 -19.38 -23.18
N VAL A 653 -11.55 -20.29 -22.20
CA VAL A 653 -12.03 -21.67 -22.38
C VAL A 653 -13.45 -21.80 -21.84
N ILE A 654 -13.74 -21.19 -20.69
CA ILE A 654 -15.05 -21.22 -20.03
C ILE A 654 -15.92 -20.05 -20.54
N PRO A 655 -17.20 -20.29 -20.90
CA PRO A 655 -18.15 -19.25 -21.33
C PRO A 655 -18.35 -18.14 -20.30
N LYS A 656 -18.66 -16.92 -20.76
CA LYS A 656 -18.75 -15.72 -19.92
C LYS A 656 -19.85 -15.83 -18.86
N GLU A 657 -20.97 -16.44 -19.21
CA GLU A 657 -22.11 -16.74 -18.37
C GLU A 657 -21.76 -17.61 -17.16
N ASP A 658 -20.74 -18.46 -17.29
CA ASP A 658 -20.34 -19.42 -16.26
C ASP A 658 -19.21 -18.89 -15.36
N TRP A 659 -18.57 -17.76 -15.69
CA TRP A 659 -17.41 -17.26 -14.95
C TRP A 659 -17.65 -17.07 -13.44
N LYS A 660 -18.88 -16.73 -13.05
CA LYS A 660 -19.25 -16.52 -11.63
C LYS A 660 -19.57 -17.81 -10.88
N THR A 661 -19.95 -18.87 -11.58
CA THR A 661 -20.50 -20.10 -11.00
C THR A 661 -19.65 -21.33 -11.26
N VAL A 662 -18.66 -21.24 -12.16
CA VAL A 662 -17.80 -22.35 -12.53
C VAL A 662 -17.04 -22.87 -11.31
N LYS A 663 -17.03 -24.19 -11.21
CA LYS A 663 -16.23 -24.94 -10.25
C LYS A 663 -15.17 -25.73 -10.99
N PHE A 664 -13.90 -25.45 -10.71
CA PHE A 664 -12.81 -26.05 -11.48
C PHE A 664 -12.67 -27.55 -11.27
N GLU A 665 -13.06 -28.05 -10.10
CA GLU A 665 -13.08 -29.49 -9.76
C GLU A 665 -14.14 -30.28 -10.52
N GLU A 666 -15.16 -29.62 -11.08
CA GLU A 666 -16.23 -30.26 -11.86
C GLU A 666 -15.93 -30.25 -13.38
N LEU A 667 -14.82 -29.64 -13.82
CA LEU A 667 -14.41 -29.64 -15.23
C LEU A 667 -13.82 -31.00 -15.66
N ASP A 668 -13.99 -31.32 -16.95
CA ASP A 668 -13.34 -32.49 -17.54
C ASP A 668 -11.83 -32.47 -17.33
N SER A 669 -11.22 -33.64 -17.07
CA SER A 669 -9.79 -33.75 -16.80
C SER A 669 -8.93 -33.19 -17.93
N GLU A 670 -9.35 -33.34 -19.18
CA GLU A 670 -8.67 -32.78 -20.35
C GLU A 670 -8.66 -31.23 -20.32
N ILE A 671 -9.75 -30.61 -19.87
CA ILE A 671 -9.85 -29.15 -19.72
C ILE A 671 -8.93 -28.68 -18.59
N ILE A 672 -8.91 -29.40 -17.45
CA ILE A 672 -8.02 -29.09 -16.33
C ILE A 672 -6.56 -29.19 -16.78
N ASP A 673 -6.19 -30.23 -17.51
CA ASP A 673 -4.84 -30.43 -18.04
C ASP A 673 -4.42 -29.34 -19.03
N GLN A 674 -5.37 -28.80 -19.80
CA GLN A 674 -5.13 -27.66 -20.67
C GLN A 674 -4.87 -26.37 -19.88
N LEU A 675 -5.57 -26.16 -18.75
CA LEU A 675 -5.54 -24.91 -17.99
C LEU A 675 -4.43 -24.84 -16.92
N VAL A 676 -3.94 -25.98 -16.44
CA VAL A 676 -2.86 -26.07 -15.46
C VAL A 676 -1.50 -26.15 -16.16
N SER A 677 -0.57 -25.28 -15.77
CA SER A 677 0.78 -25.30 -16.34
C SER A 677 1.50 -26.63 -16.07
N PRO A 678 2.23 -27.18 -17.06
CA PRO A 678 3.11 -28.33 -16.85
C PRO A 678 4.24 -28.09 -15.83
N ASN A 679 4.56 -26.82 -15.53
CA ASN A 679 5.53 -26.44 -14.51
C ASN A 679 4.96 -26.53 -13.09
N TYR A 680 3.65 -26.74 -12.94
CA TYR A 680 3.00 -26.93 -11.64
C TYR A 680 3.11 -28.39 -11.19
N PRO A 681 3.56 -28.68 -9.95
CA PRO A 681 3.80 -30.07 -9.53
C PRO A 681 2.55 -30.93 -9.53
N GLU A 682 2.63 -32.11 -10.14
CA GLU A 682 1.51 -33.07 -10.21
C GLU A 682 1.04 -33.52 -8.81
N SER A 683 1.95 -33.65 -7.86
CA SER A 683 1.60 -33.95 -6.45
C SER A 683 0.76 -32.85 -5.82
N LEU A 684 1.04 -31.59 -6.13
CA LEU A 684 0.33 -30.44 -5.59
C LEU A 684 -1.02 -30.25 -6.30
N LYS A 685 -1.07 -30.52 -7.62
CA LYS A 685 -2.32 -30.55 -8.41
C LYS A 685 -3.33 -31.55 -7.84
N LYS A 686 -2.89 -32.76 -7.50
CA LYS A 686 -3.74 -33.78 -6.86
C LYS A 686 -4.27 -33.33 -5.50
N GLN A 687 -3.44 -32.67 -4.69
CA GLN A 687 -3.85 -32.11 -3.40
C GLN A 687 -4.87 -30.97 -3.58
N MET A 688 -4.62 -30.06 -4.53
CA MET A 688 -5.53 -28.96 -4.87
C MET A 688 -6.93 -29.49 -5.27
N LEU A 689 -7.00 -30.43 -6.22
CA LEU A 689 -8.29 -30.99 -6.67
C LEU A 689 -9.03 -31.72 -5.55
N LYS A 690 -8.30 -32.35 -4.62
CA LYS A 690 -8.90 -32.93 -3.42
C LYS A 690 -9.41 -31.86 -2.46
N TYR A 691 -8.65 -30.79 -2.26
CA TYR A 691 -9.01 -29.69 -1.37
C TYR A 691 -10.25 -28.93 -1.85
N LEU A 692 -10.39 -28.72 -3.17
CA LEU A 692 -11.55 -28.05 -3.75
C LEU A 692 -12.84 -28.89 -3.72
N ASN A 693 -12.72 -30.22 -3.55
CA ASN A 693 -13.85 -31.16 -3.48
C ASN A 693 -14.38 -31.42 -2.05
N ILE A 694 -13.73 -30.86 -1.03
CA ILE A 694 -14.09 -31.00 0.40
C ILE A 694 -14.66 -29.67 0.88
#